data_AF-A0A2D7DDB5-F1
#
_entry.id   AF-A0A2D7DDB5-F1
#
_cell.length_a   1.000
_cell.length_b   1.000
_cell.length_c   1.000
_cell.angle_alpha   90.00
_cell.angle_beta   90.00
_cell.angle_gamma   90.00
#
_symmetry.space_group_name_H-M   'P 1'
#
loop_
_entity.id
_entity.type
_entity.pdbx_description
1 polymer ?
#
loop_
_entity_poly.entity_id
_entity_poly.type
_entity_poly.pdbx_seq_one_letter_code
_entity_poly.pdbx_strand_id
1 'polypeptide(L)'
;MRSFFVDRVKIGQPGWVTFAAMLINAWKWEGTGNTFILMDRREWPALPDAAIIAAMCDASNGLGADGLIFFRPLHNITGALPCSDWEMDYVNADGSRSFCGNGSRALFAFLRERCWMPASGGQLQACDGRHEVAWDDNQGEPGVELLPIAPPVAASDGATFVDTGSPHHLIWVSHAGVQDVEGIGRTIRYGSDYAPDGTNVDFVQRLDEAALAMRTYERGVESETRACGTGAVAAAVADYAERGGPLQREVQMPGGTLRVELNEPDEATGIFHNIWLYGAANKVLHATWNGLKWTALTAALWMGWMPIAEAQSGWTDEVELSVLTGSPGPDLYSAWGHTAIRVFDPGQTPPVDWTYNYGTFEFGEGFYMRFMRGELSYRLAKAPFSSLQREYMHSERAILEQPLALTAEDAKAVVAYLEWNYLPENRVYAYKFFEDNCSSRLLTVMEQVFGDRWDSGCENDAALGVTYRDALRPYIQGDAWIETGIDFILGPRADRLMPPCGSSFLPDGLMQQLQSATLDGRFLAGPPTELLPPQRSWFRTVYTPVLAHPVVWCALILAWSFVGTLRRLMRHRAGRTVLPMQSRAEKAVLALAGLLGVLLLAMWALTDHRDTWGNWNLLWASPFLPLLWALGDGAMYNWLRWILSMGVVGFLLLFNFVPQFVPSSMMLLGWAVWLSLDPWKVPWSLSDAAKQEP
;
A
#
# COMPACT_ATOMS: atom_id res chain seq x y z
N MET A 1 7.29 -43.65 34.11
CA MET A 1 5.87 -43.66 33.69
C MET A 1 5.90 -43.47 32.16
N ARG A 2 6.02 -44.47 31.27
CA ARG A 2 5.13 -45.63 30.97
C ARG A 2 3.67 -45.29 31.22
N SER A 3 2.71 -45.42 30.31
CA SER A 3 2.57 -45.82 28.90
C SER A 3 1.09 -45.55 28.55
N PHE A 4 0.63 -45.89 27.33
CA PHE A 4 -0.78 -45.86 26.85
C PHE A 4 -1.24 -44.47 26.36
N PHE A 5 -1.71 -44.24 25.13
CA PHE A 5 -2.36 -45.08 24.12
C PHE A 5 -1.94 -44.65 22.69
N VAL A 6 -1.61 -45.65 21.87
CA VAL A 6 -1.86 -45.66 20.43
C VAL A 6 -3.25 -46.27 20.27
N ASP A 7 -4.22 -45.57 19.69
CA ASP A 7 -5.12 -46.11 18.65
C ASP A 7 -6.29 -45.19 18.28
N ARG A 8 -6.51 -45.09 16.95
CA ARG A 8 -7.77 -44.84 16.22
C ARG A 8 -8.40 -43.45 16.27
N VAL A 9 -8.12 -42.66 15.24
CA VAL A 9 -9.12 -42.33 14.19
C VAL A 9 -8.39 -42.31 12.83
N LYS A 10 -8.79 -43.20 11.90
CA LYS A 10 -8.49 -43.03 10.47
C LYS A 10 -9.51 -42.04 9.91
N ILE A 11 -9.07 -40.84 9.54
CA ILE A 11 -9.79 -39.97 8.60
C ILE A 11 -8.95 -39.94 7.33
N GLY A 12 -9.59 -40.29 6.20
CA GLY A 12 -8.98 -40.30 4.89
C GLY A 12 -8.51 -38.90 4.47
N GLN A 13 -7.31 -38.85 3.90
CA GLN A 13 -6.76 -37.74 3.12
C GLN A 13 -7.37 -37.73 1.69
N PRO A 14 -7.22 -36.67 0.87
CA PRO A 14 -6.66 -35.34 1.16
C PRO A 14 -7.52 -34.17 0.66
N GLY A 15 -7.69 -33.14 1.49
CA GLY A 15 -8.09 -31.79 1.09
C GLY A 15 -7.10 -30.78 1.67
N TRP A 16 -5.81 -30.94 1.34
CA TRP A 16 -4.73 -30.09 1.86
C TRP A 16 -4.12 -29.26 0.73
N VAL A 17 -4.89 -28.33 0.16
CA VAL A 17 -4.35 -27.27 -0.70
C VAL A 17 -5.20 -26.02 -0.47
N THR A 18 -4.57 -24.84 -0.43
CA THR A 18 -5.14 -23.48 -0.32
C THR A 18 -5.38 -22.84 1.07
N PHE A 19 -4.48 -23.02 2.04
CA PHE A 19 -4.34 -22.03 3.14
C PHE A 19 -2.92 -21.48 3.35
N ALA A 20 -1.93 -21.90 2.57
CA ALA A 20 -0.52 -21.68 2.89
C ALA A 20 0.13 -20.40 2.32
N ALA A 21 -0.57 -19.52 1.59
CA ALA A 21 0.09 -18.41 0.89
C ALA A 21 -0.67 -17.07 0.82
N MET A 22 -1.64 -16.80 1.72
CA MET A 22 -2.24 -15.46 1.79
C MET A 22 -1.66 -14.66 2.97
N LEU A 23 -1.10 -13.48 2.65
CA LEU A 23 -0.92 -12.40 3.62
C LEU A 23 -2.31 -11.86 3.92
N ILE A 24 -2.90 -12.33 5.01
CA ILE A 24 -4.24 -11.90 5.43
C ILE A 24 -4.06 -10.76 6.42
N ASN A 25 -4.63 -9.60 6.10
CA ASN A 25 -4.77 -8.51 7.06
C ASN A 25 -5.96 -8.81 7.97
N ALA A 26 -5.68 -9.00 9.26
CA ALA A 26 -6.70 -9.27 10.27
C ALA A 26 -6.57 -8.24 11.41
N TRP A 27 -7.70 -7.66 11.80
CA TRP A 27 -7.76 -6.71 12.92
C TRP A 27 -8.56 -7.30 14.05
N LYS A 28 -7.94 -7.46 15.23
CA LYS A 28 -8.66 -7.92 16.41
C LYS A 28 -9.23 -6.72 17.15
N TRP A 29 -10.54 -6.69 17.27
CA TRP A 29 -11.30 -5.67 17.96
C TRP A 29 -12.16 -6.29 19.04
N GLU A 30 -12.55 -5.49 20.02
CA GLU A 30 -13.60 -5.86 20.96
C GLU A 30 -14.74 -4.84 20.92
N GLY A 31 -15.95 -5.30 21.19
CA GLY A 31 -17.10 -4.49 21.56
C GLY A 31 -17.55 -4.91 22.95
N THR A 32 -17.26 -4.10 23.97
CA THR A 32 -17.67 -4.32 25.37
C THR A 32 -17.33 -5.73 25.90
N GLY A 33 -16.10 -6.20 25.65
CA GLY A 33 -15.61 -7.50 26.11
C GLY A 33 -15.88 -8.69 25.18
N ASN A 34 -16.65 -8.50 24.11
CA ASN A 34 -16.87 -9.48 23.06
C ASN A 34 -15.87 -9.23 21.93
N THR A 35 -15.14 -10.25 21.48
CA THR A 35 -13.95 -10.13 20.65
C THR A 35 -14.19 -10.62 19.23
N PHE A 36 -13.70 -9.86 18.25
CA PHE A 36 -13.91 -10.11 16.83
C PHE A 36 -12.61 -10.01 16.05
N ILE A 37 -12.50 -10.80 14.99
CA ILE A 37 -11.45 -10.63 13.99
C ILE A 37 -12.10 -10.06 12.73
N LEU A 38 -11.75 -8.82 12.40
CA LEU A 38 -12.22 -8.11 11.22
C LEU A 38 -11.33 -8.46 10.03
N MET A 39 -11.94 -8.81 8.90
CA MET A 39 -11.27 -9.21 7.67
C MET A 39 -11.88 -8.49 6.46
N ASP A 40 -11.02 -7.97 5.59
CA ASP A 40 -11.48 -7.34 4.36
C ASP A 40 -12.01 -8.41 3.39
N ARG A 41 -13.31 -8.40 3.13
CA ARG A 41 -13.99 -9.37 2.27
C ARG A 41 -13.46 -9.34 0.83
N ARG A 42 -12.83 -8.25 0.39
CA ARG A 42 -12.17 -8.18 -0.94
C ARG A 42 -10.95 -9.09 -1.04
N GLU A 43 -10.31 -9.41 0.08
CA GLU A 43 -9.23 -10.40 0.19
C GLU A 43 -9.77 -11.84 0.34
N TRP A 44 -11.09 -12.01 0.51
CA TRP A 44 -11.76 -13.30 0.75
C TRP A 44 -12.92 -13.57 -0.22
N PRO A 45 -12.64 -13.98 -1.48
CA PRO A 45 -13.67 -14.22 -2.50
C PRO A 45 -14.71 -15.29 -2.09
N ALA A 46 -14.31 -16.25 -1.25
CA ALA A 46 -15.17 -17.22 -0.60
C ALA A 46 -14.95 -17.18 0.92
N LEU A 47 -16.00 -17.42 1.72
CA LEU A 47 -15.81 -17.59 3.17
C LEU A 47 -15.10 -18.92 3.45
N PRO A 48 -14.23 -19.01 4.47
CA PRO A 48 -13.71 -20.29 4.92
C PRO A 48 -14.83 -21.24 5.34
N ASP A 49 -14.55 -22.55 5.37
CA ASP A 49 -15.48 -23.50 5.96
C ASP A 49 -15.57 -23.35 7.49
N ALA A 50 -16.62 -23.91 8.08
CA ALA A 50 -16.89 -23.82 9.52
C ALA A 50 -15.75 -24.40 10.38
N ALA A 51 -15.03 -25.42 9.90
CA ALA A 51 -13.95 -26.04 10.65
C ALA A 51 -12.75 -25.08 10.76
N ILE A 52 -12.46 -24.34 9.70
CA ILE A 52 -11.42 -23.30 9.69
C ILE A 52 -11.83 -22.11 10.56
N ILE A 53 -13.10 -21.68 10.48
CA ILE A 53 -13.62 -20.59 11.33
C ILE A 53 -13.48 -20.96 12.82
N ALA A 54 -13.86 -22.18 13.19
CA ALA A 54 -13.70 -22.69 14.54
C ALA A 54 -12.23 -22.73 14.98
N ALA A 55 -11.34 -23.22 14.12
CA ALA A 55 -9.91 -23.25 14.42
C ALA A 55 -9.30 -21.85 14.60
N MET A 56 -9.78 -20.85 13.85
CA MET A 56 -9.34 -19.47 13.99
C MET A 56 -9.85 -18.83 15.28
N CYS A 57 -11.08 -19.14 15.67
CA CYS A 57 -11.72 -18.60 16.87
C CYS A 57 -11.26 -19.28 18.17
N ASP A 58 -10.67 -20.48 18.10
CA ASP A 58 -10.19 -21.23 19.28
C ASP A 58 -9.25 -20.39 20.16
N ALA A 59 -9.57 -20.30 21.45
CA ALA A 59 -8.83 -19.47 22.40
C ALA A 59 -7.46 -20.06 22.81
N SER A 60 -7.29 -21.37 22.67
CA SER A 60 -6.07 -22.06 23.12
C SER A 60 -5.02 -22.17 22.02
N ASN A 61 -5.45 -22.37 20.78
CA ASN A 61 -4.60 -22.72 19.64
C ASN A 61 -4.78 -21.78 18.43
N GLY A 62 -5.83 -20.94 18.44
CA GLY A 62 -6.16 -19.98 17.39
C GLY A 62 -5.86 -18.53 17.77
N LEU A 63 -6.60 -17.59 17.17
CA LEU A 63 -6.53 -16.17 17.47
C LEU A 63 -7.35 -15.78 18.71
N GLY A 64 -8.24 -16.67 19.17
CA GLY A 64 -9.13 -16.50 20.30
C GLY A 64 -10.11 -15.35 20.10
N ALA A 65 -11.22 -15.59 19.42
CA ALA A 65 -12.27 -14.59 19.21
C ALA A 65 -13.65 -15.24 19.30
N ASP A 66 -14.67 -14.45 19.63
CA ASP A 66 -16.06 -14.92 19.70
C ASP A 66 -16.67 -15.07 18.29
N GLY A 67 -16.09 -14.39 17.29
CA GLY A 67 -16.38 -14.63 15.88
C GLY A 67 -15.55 -13.80 14.89
N LEU A 68 -15.83 -14.00 13.61
CA LEU A 68 -15.20 -13.30 12.49
C LEU A 68 -16.17 -12.31 11.86
N ILE A 69 -15.67 -11.16 11.39
CA ILE A 69 -16.45 -10.19 10.63
C ILE A 69 -15.77 -9.94 9.30
N PHE A 70 -16.41 -10.33 8.21
CA PHE A 70 -15.95 -10.00 6.86
C PHE A 70 -16.69 -8.77 6.35
N PHE A 71 -15.97 -7.77 5.82
CA PHE A 71 -16.59 -6.51 5.42
C PHE A 71 -16.08 -5.99 4.07
N ARG A 72 -16.94 -5.29 3.32
CA ARG A 72 -16.61 -4.62 2.04
C ARG A 72 -17.53 -3.41 1.79
N PRO A 73 -17.11 -2.41 0.99
CA PRO A 73 -18.04 -1.38 0.53
C PRO A 73 -19.14 -2.00 -0.36
N LEU A 74 -20.39 -1.55 -0.21
CA LEU A 74 -21.53 -2.04 -1.01
C LEU A 74 -21.52 -1.52 -2.44
N HIS A 75 -20.89 -0.37 -2.67
CA HIS A 75 -20.78 0.26 -3.99
C HIS A 75 -19.33 0.28 -4.44
N ASN A 76 -19.10 0.06 -5.74
CA ASN A 76 -17.78 0.22 -6.34
C ASN A 76 -17.31 1.66 -6.09
N ILE A 77 -16.16 1.78 -5.42
CA ILE A 77 -15.54 3.06 -5.05
C ILE A 77 -15.01 3.72 -6.34
N THR A 78 -15.88 4.39 -7.09
CA THR A 78 -15.53 5.24 -8.25
C THR A 78 -15.13 6.67 -7.83
N GLY A 79 -15.18 6.99 -6.53
CA GLY A 79 -14.71 8.24 -5.92
C GLY A 79 -14.05 7.97 -4.57
N ALA A 80 -13.10 8.81 -4.15
CA ALA A 80 -12.30 8.63 -2.93
C ALA A 80 -13.15 8.40 -1.67
N LEU A 81 -12.61 7.61 -0.72
CA LEU A 81 -13.12 7.46 0.64
C LEU A 81 -13.42 8.84 1.29
N PRO A 82 -14.39 8.93 2.21
CA PRO A 82 -15.09 7.84 2.89
C PRO A 82 -16.36 7.33 2.18
N CYS A 83 -16.68 6.04 2.38
CA CYS A 83 -17.91 5.38 1.92
C CYS A 83 -18.91 5.23 3.07
N SER A 84 -20.17 5.60 2.87
CA SER A 84 -21.23 5.49 3.87
C SER A 84 -21.83 4.10 4.00
N ASP A 85 -21.74 3.25 2.98
CA ASP A 85 -22.51 2.00 2.88
C ASP A 85 -21.59 0.77 2.79
N TRP A 86 -21.62 -0.07 3.82
CA TRP A 86 -20.76 -1.25 3.94
C TRP A 86 -21.56 -2.52 4.15
N GLU A 87 -21.08 -3.63 3.61
CA GLU A 87 -21.53 -4.97 3.92
C GLU A 87 -20.77 -5.51 5.13
N MET A 88 -21.48 -6.20 6.01
CA MET A 88 -20.95 -6.85 7.21
C MET A 88 -21.46 -8.30 7.29
N ASP A 89 -20.57 -9.25 7.09
CA ASP A 89 -20.81 -10.68 7.26
C ASP A 89 -20.19 -11.15 8.59
N TYR A 90 -21.00 -11.18 9.64
CA TYR A 90 -20.61 -11.81 10.92
C TYR A 90 -20.80 -13.34 10.85
N VAL A 91 -19.79 -14.05 11.30
CA VAL A 91 -19.78 -15.51 11.43
C VAL A 91 -19.33 -15.89 12.83
N ASN A 92 -20.15 -16.66 13.54
CA ASN A 92 -19.85 -17.21 14.86
C ASN A 92 -18.66 -18.18 14.79
N ALA A 93 -18.08 -18.49 15.95
CA ALA A 93 -16.99 -19.45 16.07
C ALA A 93 -17.34 -20.84 15.48
N ASP A 94 -18.60 -21.27 15.52
CA ASP A 94 -19.06 -22.53 14.93
C ASP A 94 -19.30 -22.48 13.40
N GLY A 95 -19.10 -21.32 12.77
CA GLY A 95 -19.32 -21.10 11.35
C GLY A 95 -20.74 -20.66 10.96
N SER A 96 -21.67 -20.56 11.92
CA SER A 96 -23.03 -20.05 11.67
C SER A 96 -23.05 -18.53 11.47
N ARG A 97 -24.02 -18.00 10.71
CA ARG A 97 -24.19 -16.57 10.46
C ARG A 97 -25.34 -15.99 11.27
N SER A 98 -25.15 -14.82 11.86
CA SER A 98 -26.17 -14.07 12.60
C SER A 98 -25.87 -12.57 12.59
N PHE A 99 -26.81 -11.77 13.07
CA PHE A 99 -26.55 -10.38 13.41
C PHE A 99 -25.80 -10.29 14.74
N CYS A 100 -24.90 -9.30 14.89
CA CYS A 100 -24.16 -9.07 16.12
C CYS A 100 -23.97 -7.56 16.39
N GLY A 101 -24.75 -7.01 17.32
CA GLY A 101 -24.67 -5.59 17.67
C GLY A 101 -23.31 -5.16 18.22
N ASN A 102 -22.63 -6.02 18.99
CA ASN A 102 -21.26 -5.75 19.48
C ASN A 102 -20.26 -5.69 18.32
N GLY A 103 -20.38 -6.62 17.37
CA GLY A 103 -19.58 -6.67 16.15
C GLY A 103 -19.79 -5.45 15.26
N SER A 104 -21.03 -4.98 15.11
CA SER A 104 -21.36 -3.81 14.30
C SER A 104 -20.74 -2.54 14.84
N ARG A 105 -20.77 -2.33 16.17
CA ARG A 105 -20.10 -1.18 16.81
C ARG A 105 -18.58 -1.27 16.65
N ALA A 106 -18.00 -2.46 16.80
CA ALA A 106 -16.57 -2.68 16.60
C ALA A 106 -16.12 -2.42 15.16
N LEU A 107 -16.89 -2.90 14.17
CA LEU A 107 -16.62 -2.64 12.76
C LEU A 107 -16.77 -1.16 12.43
N PHE A 108 -17.82 -0.49 12.93
CA PHE A 108 -17.99 0.94 12.72
C PHE A 108 -16.81 1.76 13.30
N ALA A 109 -16.42 1.48 14.55
CA ALA A 109 -15.27 2.14 15.17
C ALA A 109 -13.98 1.94 14.37
N PHE A 110 -13.75 0.73 13.85
CA PHE A 110 -12.64 0.44 12.96
C PHE A 110 -12.70 1.24 11.65
N LEU A 111 -13.83 1.22 10.94
CA LEU A 111 -14.00 1.93 9.66
C LEU A 111 -13.84 3.45 9.84
N ARG A 112 -14.31 3.99 10.97
CA ARG A 112 -14.11 5.38 11.38
C ARG A 112 -12.63 5.69 11.66
N GLU A 113 -11.92 4.87 12.42
CA GLU A 113 -10.47 5.04 12.70
C GLU A 113 -9.65 5.08 11.40
N ARG A 114 -10.06 4.29 10.40
CA ARG A 114 -9.38 4.24 9.09
C ARG A 114 -9.74 5.38 8.14
N CYS A 115 -10.65 6.27 8.52
CA CYS A 115 -11.26 7.26 7.62
C CYS A 115 -11.94 6.60 6.40
N TRP A 116 -12.44 5.36 6.57
CA TRP A 116 -13.10 4.59 5.52
C TRP A 116 -14.61 4.80 5.51
N MET A 117 -15.20 5.12 6.66
CA MET A 117 -16.58 5.59 6.82
C MET A 117 -16.58 7.03 7.35
N PRO A 118 -17.58 7.87 7.02
CA PRO A 118 -17.68 9.22 7.58
C PRO A 118 -17.67 9.20 9.11
N ALA A 119 -17.03 10.21 9.72
CA ALA A 119 -16.84 10.25 11.16
C ALA A 119 -18.15 10.27 11.97
N SER A 120 -19.23 10.79 11.38
CA SER A 120 -20.57 10.85 11.97
C SER A 120 -21.31 9.52 11.98
N GLY A 121 -21.00 8.62 11.04
CA GLY A 121 -21.79 7.41 10.84
C GLY A 121 -22.03 7.04 9.38
N GLY A 122 -22.77 5.95 9.21
CA GLY A 122 -23.13 5.36 7.93
C GLY A 122 -24.01 4.13 8.15
N GLN A 123 -23.97 3.19 7.22
CA GLN A 123 -24.87 2.04 7.17
C GLN A 123 -24.10 0.74 7.01
N LEU A 124 -24.51 -0.27 7.77
CA LEU A 124 -24.05 -1.64 7.66
C LEU A 124 -25.20 -2.52 7.14
N GLN A 125 -24.98 -3.20 6.02
CA GLN A 125 -25.84 -4.26 5.52
C GLN A 125 -25.38 -5.59 6.13
N ALA A 126 -26.13 -6.06 7.11
CA ALA A 126 -25.95 -7.35 7.76
C ALA A 126 -26.87 -8.42 7.14
N CYS A 127 -26.85 -9.63 7.69
CA CYS A 127 -27.63 -10.77 7.18
C CYS A 127 -29.14 -10.64 7.40
N ASP A 128 -29.58 -9.87 8.40
CA ASP A 128 -30.97 -9.63 8.77
C ASP A 128 -31.53 -8.30 8.24
N GLY A 129 -30.66 -7.36 7.86
CA GLY A 129 -31.10 -6.12 7.24
C GLY A 129 -30.05 -5.03 7.25
N ARG A 130 -30.53 -3.80 7.05
CA ARG A 130 -29.73 -2.59 7.07
C ARG A 130 -29.82 -1.95 8.45
N HIS A 131 -28.66 -1.61 9.00
CA HIS A 131 -28.50 -0.99 10.31
C HIS A 131 -27.74 0.32 10.18
N GLU A 132 -28.27 1.40 10.76
CA GLU A 132 -27.52 2.65 10.90
C GLU A 132 -26.46 2.50 11.99
N VAL A 133 -25.30 3.10 11.77
CA VAL A 133 -24.23 3.23 12.77
C VAL A 133 -23.85 4.70 12.90
N ALA A 134 -23.67 5.16 14.13
CA ALA A 134 -23.39 6.56 14.42
C ALA A 134 -22.42 6.70 15.59
N TRP A 135 -21.65 7.79 15.59
CA TRP A 135 -20.78 8.13 16.72
C TRP A 135 -21.49 9.07 17.67
N ASP A 136 -21.54 8.72 18.95
CA ASP A 136 -22.02 9.62 20.00
C ASP A 136 -20.85 10.50 20.47
N ASP A 137 -20.83 11.75 20.02
CA ASP A 137 -19.81 12.73 20.39
C ASP A 137 -19.83 13.09 21.89
N ASN A 138 -20.96 12.94 22.57
CA ASN A 138 -21.06 13.32 23.98
C ASN A 138 -20.37 12.29 24.90
N GLN A 139 -20.55 11.01 24.59
CA GLN A 139 -19.98 9.90 25.37
C GLN A 139 -18.70 9.32 24.76
N GLY A 140 -18.40 9.63 23.51
CA GLY A 140 -17.23 9.12 22.81
C GLY A 140 -17.35 7.64 22.45
N GLU A 141 -18.55 7.17 22.11
CA GLU A 141 -18.83 5.76 21.87
C GLU A 141 -19.48 5.51 20.50
N PRO A 142 -19.19 4.37 19.85
CA PRO A 142 -19.92 3.94 18.68
C PRO A 142 -21.33 3.44 19.06
N GLY A 143 -22.29 3.61 18.15
CA GLY A 143 -23.65 3.10 18.27
C GLY A 143 -24.10 2.36 17.02
N VAL A 144 -25.07 1.45 17.20
CA VAL A 144 -25.76 0.75 16.12
C VAL A 144 -27.26 0.73 16.39
N GLU A 145 -28.07 0.98 15.37
CA GLU A 145 -29.52 0.86 15.41
C GLU A 145 -29.96 -0.59 15.17
N LEU A 146 -30.91 -1.08 15.97
CA LEU A 146 -31.54 -2.38 15.75
C LEU A 146 -32.81 -2.23 14.89
N LEU A 147 -33.12 -3.30 14.14
CA LEU A 147 -34.40 -3.40 13.44
C LEU A 147 -35.58 -3.38 14.42
N PRO A 148 -36.80 -3.04 13.97
CA PRO A 148 -37.98 -2.99 14.83
C PRO A 148 -38.20 -4.29 15.61
N ILE A 149 -38.44 -4.16 16.92
CA ILE A 149 -38.54 -5.29 17.84
C ILE A 149 -40.00 -5.48 18.26
N ALA A 150 -40.50 -6.71 18.10
CA ALA A 150 -41.85 -7.06 18.51
C ALA A 150 -42.00 -7.02 20.06
N PRO A 151 -43.24 -6.86 20.57
CA PRO A 151 -43.48 -6.91 22.02
C PRO A 151 -42.91 -8.18 22.66
N PRO A 152 -42.34 -8.09 23.88
CA PRO A 152 -41.95 -9.25 24.66
C PRO A 152 -43.12 -10.22 24.88
N VAL A 153 -42.84 -11.53 24.82
CA VAL A 153 -43.85 -12.58 25.05
C VAL A 153 -43.48 -13.43 26.26
N ALA A 154 -44.49 -13.95 26.96
CA ALA A 154 -44.25 -14.83 28.10
C ALA A 154 -43.65 -16.17 27.65
N ALA A 155 -42.65 -16.66 28.38
CA ALA A 155 -42.01 -17.96 28.19
C ALA A 155 -42.22 -18.86 29.42
N SER A 156 -41.70 -20.08 29.37
CA SER A 156 -41.79 -21.06 30.47
C SER A 156 -41.18 -20.52 31.77
N ASP A 157 -41.70 -20.98 32.91
CA ASP A 157 -41.20 -20.69 34.26
C ASP A 157 -41.10 -19.19 34.62
N GLY A 158 -41.97 -18.35 34.03
CA GLY A 158 -42.02 -16.91 34.31
C GLY A 158 -40.94 -16.11 33.57
N ALA A 159 -40.24 -16.73 32.63
CA ALA A 159 -39.30 -16.06 31.75
C ALA A 159 -40.00 -15.19 30.70
N THR A 160 -39.22 -14.34 30.04
CA THR A 160 -39.67 -13.48 28.95
C THR A 160 -38.87 -13.78 27.69
N PHE A 161 -39.55 -13.94 26.56
CA PHE A 161 -38.90 -14.09 25.27
C PHE A 161 -38.96 -12.78 24.48
N VAL A 162 -37.83 -12.41 23.89
CA VAL A 162 -37.72 -11.28 22.98
C VAL A 162 -36.85 -11.70 21.80
N ASP A 163 -37.29 -11.39 20.59
CA ASP A 163 -36.48 -11.56 19.38
C ASP A 163 -36.02 -10.20 18.90
N THR A 164 -34.71 -9.95 18.99
CA THR A 164 -34.08 -8.69 18.60
C THR A 164 -33.33 -8.83 17.26
N GLY A 165 -33.76 -9.77 16.41
CA GLY A 165 -32.98 -10.32 15.29
C GLY A 165 -32.18 -11.58 15.69
N SER A 166 -32.16 -11.88 17.00
CA SER A 166 -31.71 -13.13 17.59
C SER A 166 -32.66 -13.46 18.75
N PRO A 167 -33.04 -14.73 18.96
CA PRO A 167 -33.95 -15.13 20.02
C PRO A 167 -33.26 -15.09 21.39
N HIS A 168 -33.93 -14.48 22.37
CA HIS A 168 -33.46 -14.31 23.75
C HIS A 168 -34.51 -14.80 24.75
N HIS A 169 -34.12 -15.73 25.63
CA HIS A 169 -34.90 -16.19 26.79
C HIS A 169 -34.36 -15.52 28.05
N LEU A 170 -35.12 -14.58 28.61
CA LEU A 170 -34.76 -13.76 29.75
C LEU A 170 -35.31 -14.35 31.05
N ILE A 171 -34.41 -14.62 31.99
CA ILE A 171 -34.72 -15.09 33.34
C ILE A 171 -34.45 -13.94 34.32
N TRP A 172 -35.50 -13.46 34.96
CA TRP A 172 -35.39 -12.42 35.98
C TRP A 172 -34.88 -13.01 37.29
N VAL A 173 -33.76 -12.50 37.79
CA VAL A 173 -33.08 -13.00 39.00
C VAL A 173 -32.85 -11.89 40.02
N SER A 174 -32.81 -12.26 41.31
CA SER A 174 -32.51 -11.31 42.39
C SER A 174 -31.04 -10.93 42.45
N HIS A 175 -30.13 -11.81 41.99
CA HIS A 175 -28.69 -11.56 41.95
C HIS A 175 -28.03 -12.31 40.79
N ALA A 176 -27.48 -11.58 39.81
CA ALA A 176 -26.91 -12.18 38.60
C ALA A 176 -25.58 -12.95 38.87
N GLY A 177 -24.77 -12.51 39.84
CA GLY A 177 -23.44 -13.07 40.08
C GLY A 177 -23.34 -14.48 40.67
N VAL A 178 -24.44 -15.12 41.09
CA VAL A 178 -24.42 -16.42 41.81
C VAL A 178 -24.99 -17.59 40.98
N GLN A 179 -25.42 -17.32 39.74
CA GLN A 179 -26.10 -18.32 38.91
C GLN A 179 -25.13 -19.26 38.17
N ASP A 180 -25.53 -20.53 38.05
CA ASP A 180 -24.95 -21.51 37.13
C ASP A 180 -25.43 -21.22 35.70
N VAL A 181 -24.80 -20.23 35.08
CA VAL A 181 -25.16 -19.74 33.73
C VAL A 181 -24.99 -20.85 32.69
N GLU A 182 -23.93 -21.66 32.78
CA GLU A 182 -23.66 -22.71 31.81
C GLU A 182 -24.63 -23.88 31.91
N GLY A 183 -24.86 -24.41 33.11
CA GLY A 183 -25.73 -25.58 33.30
C GLY A 183 -27.18 -25.28 32.92
N ILE A 184 -27.70 -24.14 33.41
CA ILE A 184 -29.07 -23.70 33.15
C ILE A 184 -29.21 -23.24 31.69
N GLY A 185 -28.27 -22.41 31.22
CA GLY A 185 -28.25 -21.88 29.86
C GLY A 185 -28.26 -23.00 28.82
N ARG A 186 -27.39 -24.00 28.96
CA ARG A 186 -27.34 -25.17 28.05
C ARG A 186 -28.65 -25.96 28.03
N THR A 187 -29.31 -26.11 29.18
CA THR A 187 -30.57 -26.86 29.27
C THR A 187 -31.69 -26.17 28.50
N ILE A 188 -31.82 -24.85 28.65
CA ILE A 188 -32.87 -24.06 27.98
C ILE A 188 -32.54 -23.84 26.50
N ARG A 189 -31.27 -23.59 26.16
CA ARG A 189 -30.74 -23.44 24.80
C ARG A 189 -31.18 -24.57 23.87
N TYR A 190 -31.20 -25.81 24.37
CA TYR A 190 -31.57 -27.03 23.65
C TYR A 190 -32.96 -27.57 24.03
N GLY A 191 -33.75 -26.80 24.77
CA GLY A 191 -35.11 -27.16 25.15
C GLY A 191 -36.03 -27.32 23.95
N SER A 192 -37.07 -28.15 24.09
CA SER A 192 -38.04 -28.43 23.02
C SER A 192 -38.77 -27.18 22.54
N ASP A 193 -38.94 -26.18 23.41
CA ASP A 193 -39.65 -24.93 23.11
C ASP A 193 -38.92 -24.07 22.08
N TYR A 194 -37.61 -24.29 21.92
CA TYR A 194 -36.77 -23.52 21.00
C TYR A 194 -36.16 -24.38 19.89
N ALA A 195 -36.40 -25.69 19.85
CA ALA A 195 -35.88 -26.57 18.80
C ALA A 195 -36.46 -26.23 17.40
N PRO A 196 -35.69 -26.43 16.31
CA PRO A 196 -34.34 -26.97 16.28
C PRO A 196 -33.23 -25.93 16.50
N ASP A 197 -33.53 -24.64 16.34
CA ASP A 197 -32.52 -23.58 16.22
C ASP A 197 -32.02 -23.09 17.59
N GLY A 198 -32.85 -23.20 18.61
CA GLY A 198 -32.67 -22.79 20.01
C GLY A 198 -32.51 -21.30 20.25
N THR A 199 -32.13 -20.90 21.47
CA THR A 199 -32.15 -19.49 21.93
C THR A 199 -30.93 -19.11 22.77
N ASN A 200 -30.58 -17.81 22.80
CA ASN A 200 -29.73 -17.27 23.85
C ASN A 200 -30.50 -17.27 25.19
N VAL A 201 -29.76 -17.39 26.30
CA VAL A 201 -30.35 -17.42 27.65
C VAL A 201 -29.69 -16.36 28.52
N ASP A 202 -30.49 -15.40 28.96
CA ASP A 202 -30.03 -14.18 29.63
C ASP A 202 -30.57 -14.11 31.06
N PHE A 203 -29.67 -13.95 32.03
CA PHE A 203 -30.00 -13.84 33.44
C PHE A 203 -29.92 -12.38 33.85
N VAL A 204 -31.08 -11.76 34.09
CA VAL A 204 -31.20 -10.31 34.24
C VAL A 204 -31.61 -9.94 35.66
N GLN A 205 -30.85 -9.05 36.27
CA GLN A 205 -31.13 -8.44 37.57
C GLN A 205 -31.46 -6.96 37.36
N ARG A 206 -32.55 -6.50 37.98
CA ARG A 206 -32.88 -5.08 38.07
C ARG A 206 -32.07 -4.45 39.19
N LEU A 207 -31.25 -3.44 38.87
CA LEU A 207 -30.46 -2.70 39.87
C LEU A 207 -31.23 -1.47 40.36
N ASP A 208 -31.78 -0.70 39.42
CA ASP A 208 -32.65 0.45 39.70
C ASP A 208 -33.64 0.72 38.53
N GLU A 209 -34.18 1.94 38.43
CA GLU A 209 -35.12 2.33 37.38
C GLU A 209 -34.49 2.46 35.99
N ALA A 210 -33.18 2.68 35.87
CA ALA A 210 -32.45 2.86 34.62
C ALA A 210 -31.28 1.88 34.43
N ALA A 211 -30.95 1.05 35.41
CA ALA A 211 -29.82 0.13 35.38
C ALA A 211 -30.21 -1.34 35.59
N LEU A 212 -29.64 -2.20 34.76
CA LEU A 212 -29.75 -3.65 34.81
C LEU A 212 -28.35 -4.26 34.96
N ALA A 213 -28.26 -5.44 35.55
CA ALA A 213 -27.08 -6.31 35.48
C ALA A 213 -27.46 -7.61 34.76
N MET A 214 -26.56 -8.12 33.93
CA MET A 214 -26.87 -9.25 33.07
C MET A 214 -25.67 -10.18 32.85
N ARG A 215 -25.96 -11.48 32.80
CA ARG A 215 -25.05 -12.54 32.33
C ARG A 215 -25.77 -13.37 31.28
N THR A 216 -25.05 -13.95 30.34
CA THR A 216 -25.67 -14.54 29.15
C THR A 216 -24.94 -15.81 28.70
N TYR A 217 -25.72 -16.83 28.35
CA TYR A 217 -25.27 -18.02 27.66
C TYR A 217 -25.69 -17.90 26.19
N GLU A 218 -24.71 -17.81 25.29
CA GLU A 218 -24.97 -17.48 23.89
C GLU A 218 -25.10 -18.71 22.99
N ARG A 219 -26.14 -18.69 22.17
CA ARG A 219 -26.37 -19.61 21.06
C ARG A 219 -25.28 -19.43 20.01
N GLY A 220 -24.63 -20.52 19.61
CA GLY A 220 -23.54 -20.52 18.63
C GLY A 220 -22.14 -20.34 19.24
N VAL A 221 -22.05 -19.87 20.49
CA VAL A 221 -20.83 -19.92 21.32
C VAL A 221 -20.88 -21.11 22.28
N GLU A 222 -22.08 -21.48 22.74
CA GLU A 222 -22.35 -22.61 23.64
C GLU A 222 -21.59 -22.53 24.98
N SER A 223 -21.36 -21.29 25.42
CA SER A 223 -20.78 -20.96 26.72
C SER A 223 -21.27 -19.58 27.19
N GLU A 224 -20.91 -19.21 28.41
CA GLU A 224 -21.12 -17.85 28.90
C GLU A 224 -20.17 -16.87 28.21
N THR A 225 -20.72 -15.80 27.64
CA THR A 225 -19.93 -14.70 27.09
C THR A 225 -19.86 -13.53 28.06
N ARG A 226 -18.87 -12.65 27.86
CA ARG A 226 -18.68 -11.48 28.72
C ARG A 226 -19.72 -10.39 28.45
N ALA A 227 -20.31 -10.33 27.27
CA ALA A 227 -21.37 -9.40 26.92
C ALA A 227 -22.12 -9.83 25.65
N CYS A 228 -23.44 -9.63 25.64
CA CYS A 228 -24.30 -9.84 24.47
C CYS A 228 -25.09 -8.56 24.16
N GLY A 229 -24.81 -7.95 22.99
CA GLY A 229 -25.45 -6.69 22.60
C GLY A 229 -26.96 -6.81 22.36
N THR A 230 -27.37 -7.82 21.61
CA THR A 230 -28.78 -8.11 21.31
C THR A 230 -29.53 -8.51 22.59
N GLY A 231 -28.88 -9.26 23.48
CA GLY A 231 -29.44 -9.61 24.79
C GLY A 231 -29.64 -8.40 25.70
N ALA A 232 -28.71 -7.43 25.68
CA ALA A 232 -28.87 -6.19 26.45
C ALA A 232 -30.08 -5.38 25.98
N VAL A 233 -30.32 -5.33 24.67
CA VAL A 233 -31.53 -4.71 24.11
C VAL A 233 -32.77 -5.50 24.50
N ALA A 234 -32.73 -6.84 24.41
CA ALA A 234 -33.84 -7.70 24.84
C ALA A 234 -34.22 -7.42 26.30
N ALA A 235 -33.23 -7.33 27.20
CA ALA A 235 -33.43 -7.03 28.61
C ALA A 235 -34.03 -5.63 28.83
N ALA A 236 -33.55 -4.61 28.11
CA ALA A 236 -34.06 -3.25 28.21
C ALA A 236 -35.51 -3.13 27.70
N VAL A 237 -35.82 -3.75 26.57
CA VAL A 237 -37.18 -3.78 26.00
C VAL A 237 -38.13 -4.53 26.94
N ALA A 238 -37.73 -5.70 27.45
CA ALA A 238 -38.55 -6.45 28.39
C ALA A 238 -38.78 -5.71 29.71
N ASP A 239 -37.75 -5.05 30.24
CA ASP A 239 -37.85 -4.26 31.47
C ASP A 239 -38.79 -3.06 31.30
N TYR A 240 -38.66 -2.33 30.20
CA TYR A 240 -39.53 -1.19 29.90
C TYR A 240 -40.97 -1.64 29.64
N ALA A 241 -41.19 -2.73 28.91
CA ALA A 241 -42.53 -3.25 28.65
C ALA A 241 -43.25 -3.67 29.95
N GLU A 242 -42.52 -4.18 30.95
CA GLU A 242 -43.10 -4.63 32.22
C GLU A 242 -43.30 -3.47 33.22
N ARG A 243 -42.34 -2.52 33.30
CA ARG A 243 -42.31 -1.50 34.38
C ARG A 243 -42.42 -0.06 33.91
N GLY A 244 -42.30 0.21 32.62
CA GLY A 244 -42.11 1.56 32.08
C GLY A 244 -40.82 2.21 32.60
N GLY A 245 -40.86 3.53 32.81
CA GLY A 245 -39.74 4.31 33.35
C GLY A 245 -38.91 5.01 32.28
N PRO A 246 -37.62 5.30 32.54
CA PRO A 246 -36.77 5.99 31.57
C PRO A 246 -36.66 5.21 30.25
N LEU A 247 -36.46 5.89 29.13
CA LEU A 247 -36.26 5.25 27.83
C LEU A 247 -34.80 4.82 27.58
N GLN A 248 -33.89 5.25 28.44
CA GLN A 248 -32.50 4.82 28.44
C GLN A 248 -32.28 3.78 29.53
N ARG A 249 -31.57 2.69 29.19
CA ARG A 249 -31.12 1.66 30.13
C ARG A 249 -29.63 1.41 30.03
N GLU A 250 -28.95 1.37 31.16
CA GLU A 250 -27.59 0.86 31.27
C GLU A 250 -27.63 -0.61 31.66
N VAL A 251 -26.96 -1.47 30.90
CA VAL A 251 -26.88 -2.91 31.14
C VAL A 251 -25.44 -3.27 31.48
N GLN A 252 -25.20 -3.56 32.76
CA GLN A 252 -23.90 -3.93 33.30
C GLN A 252 -23.63 -5.42 33.10
N MET A 253 -22.53 -5.72 32.43
CA MET A 253 -22.11 -7.09 32.12
C MET A 253 -20.66 -7.31 32.54
N PRO A 254 -20.18 -8.57 32.62
CA PRO A 254 -18.77 -8.86 32.92
C PRO A 254 -17.77 -8.18 31.95
N GLY A 255 -18.18 -7.92 30.70
CA GLY A 255 -17.38 -7.27 29.66
C GLY A 255 -17.37 -5.74 29.71
N GLY A 256 -18.32 -5.13 30.43
CA GLY A 256 -18.51 -3.68 30.51
C GLY A 256 -19.98 -3.30 30.52
N THR A 257 -20.27 -2.01 30.38
CA THR A 257 -21.63 -1.48 30.37
C THR A 257 -22.07 -1.17 28.95
N LEU A 258 -23.27 -1.59 28.58
CA LEU A 258 -23.95 -1.20 27.36
C LEU A 258 -25.05 -0.20 27.67
N ARG A 259 -25.26 0.78 26.79
CA ARG A 259 -26.36 1.73 26.90
C ARG A 259 -27.36 1.46 25.78
N VAL A 260 -28.60 1.21 26.17
CA VAL A 260 -29.72 1.01 25.25
C VAL A 260 -30.62 2.23 25.33
N GLU A 261 -30.88 2.85 24.18
CA GLU A 261 -31.84 3.93 24.03
C GLU A 261 -33.06 3.41 23.26
N LEU A 262 -34.22 3.54 23.88
CA LEU A 262 -35.51 3.14 23.34
C LEU A 262 -36.31 4.37 22.94
N ASN A 263 -37.30 4.16 22.08
CA ASN A 263 -38.47 5.03 21.99
C ASN A 263 -39.68 4.32 22.58
N GLU A 264 -40.72 5.09 22.87
CA GLU A 264 -42.02 4.53 23.25
C GLU A 264 -42.50 3.57 22.14
N PRO A 265 -43.01 2.39 22.50
CA PRO A 265 -43.53 1.44 21.51
C PRO A 265 -44.76 2.02 20.81
N ASP A 266 -44.96 1.62 19.57
CA ASP A 266 -46.16 1.99 18.82
C ASP A 266 -47.43 1.57 19.58
N GLU A 267 -48.34 2.52 19.83
CA GLU A 267 -49.51 2.28 20.69
C GLU A 267 -50.44 1.18 20.17
N ALA A 268 -50.49 0.98 18.84
CA ALA A 268 -51.42 0.04 18.22
C ALA A 268 -50.84 -1.38 18.13
N THR A 269 -49.54 -1.50 17.89
CA THR A 269 -48.86 -2.77 17.61
C THR A 269 -47.94 -3.23 18.73
N GLY A 270 -47.54 -2.32 19.63
CA GLY A 270 -46.56 -2.54 20.69
C GLY A 270 -45.12 -2.70 20.18
N ILE A 271 -44.87 -2.45 18.90
CA ILE A 271 -43.55 -2.62 18.27
C ILE A 271 -42.64 -1.45 18.69
N PHE A 272 -41.42 -1.79 19.07
CA PHE A 272 -40.38 -0.82 19.39
C PHE A 272 -39.59 -0.46 18.13
N HIS A 273 -39.42 0.85 17.89
CA HIS A 273 -38.70 1.40 16.74
C HIS A 273 -37.54 2.30 17.21
N ASN A 274 -36.57 2.53 16.32
CA ASN A 274 -35.41 3.40 16.54
C ASN A 274 -34.65 3.07 17.83
N ILE A 275 -34.31 1.81 18.00
CA ILE A 275 -33.64 1.31 19.19
C ILE A 275 -32.15 1.38 18.96
N TRP A 276 -31.44 2.12 19.81
CA TRP A 276 -29.99 2.30 19.67
C TRP A 276 -29.24 1.59 20.77
N LEU A 277 -28.19 0.88 20.36
CA LEU A 277 -27.25 0.23 21.25
C LEU A 277 -25.89 0.94 21.16
N TYR A 278 -25.44 1.49 22.27
CA TYR A 278 -24.15 2.15 22.43
C TYR A 278 -23.25 1.41 23.40
N GLY A 279 -21.95 1.53 23.19
CA GLY A 279 -20.95 1.08 24.14
C GLY A 279 -19.56 0.98 23.52
N ALA A 280 -18.55 1.05 24.38
CA ALA A 280 -17.14 1.04 24.00
C ALA A 280 -16.77 -0.08 22.99
N ALA A 281 -15.98 0.29 21.99
CA ALA A 281 -15.29 -0.64 21.11
C ALA A 281 -13.82 -0.25 20.96
N ASN A 282 -12.94 -1.22 21.18
CA ASN A 282 -11.50 -0.97 21.27
C ASN A 282 -10.72 -1.92 20.37
N LYS A 283 -9.62 -1.41 19.84
CA LYS A 283 -8.63 -2.22 19.14
C LYS A 283 -7.84 -3.04 20.16
N VAL A 284 -7.86 -4.36 20.02
CA VAL A 284 -7.12 -5.28 20.91
C VAL A 284 -5.73 -5.54 20.35
N LEU A 285 -5.62 -5.88 19.06
CA LEU A 285 -4.37 -6.21 18.41
C LEU A 285 -4.47 -6.00 16.89
N HIS A 286 -3.36 -5.60 16.27
CA HIS A 286 -3.19 -5.71 14.82
C HIS A 286 -2.17 -6.80 14.53
N ALA A 287 -2.56 -7.83 13.78
CA ALA A 287 -1.69 -8.92 13.40
C ALA A 287 -1.84 -9.21 11.91
N THR A 288 -0.74 -9.20 11.18
CA THR A 288 -0.65 -9.84 9.87
C THR A 288 -0.44 -11.33 10.11
N TRP A 289 -1.42 -12.15 9.73
CA TRP A 289 -1.27 -13.59 9.86
C TRP A 289 -0.24 -14.07 8.84
N ASN A 290 0.91 -14.49 9.35
CA ASN A 290 1.93 -15.19 8.59
C ASN A 290 1.99 -16.62 9.14
N GLY A 291 1.28 -17.55 8.48
CA GLY A 291 1.12 -18.95 8.90
C GLY A 291 2.43 -19.74 9.04
N LEU A 292 3.58 -19.13 8.73
CA LEU A 292 4.91 -19.74 8.78
C LEU A 292 5.50 -19.85 10.21
N LYS A 293 5.05 -19.02 11.17
CA LYS A 293 5.75 -18.89 12.47
C LYS A 293 5.34 -19.91 13.53
N TRP A 294 4.08 -20.35 13.56
CA TRP A 294 3.60 -21.30 14.57
C TRP A 294 3.75 -22.77 14.15
N THR A 295 3.80 -23.03 12.84
CA THR A 295 4.16 -24.33 12.26
C THR A 295 5.64 -24.67 12.50
N ALA A 296 6.54 -23.68 12.51
CA ALA A 296 7.96 -23.89 12.77
C ALA A 296 8.26 -24.34 14.21
N LEU A 297 7.49 -23.87 15.21
CA LEU A 297 7.75 -24.17 16.62
C LEU A 297 7.30 -25.59 17.01
N THR A 298 6.17 -26.05 16.45
CA THR A 298 5.66 -27.41 16.62
C THR A 298 6.44 -28.42 15.77
N ALA A 299 6.88 -28.02 14.57
CA ALA A 299 7.70 -28.86 13.72
C ALA A 299 9.16 -28.99 14.22
N ALA A 300 9.74 -27.97 14.86
CA ALA A 300 11.07 -28.05 15.46
C ALA A 300 11.15 -29.07 16.63
N LEU A 301 10.04 -29.29 17.34
CA LEU A 301 9.95 -30.32 18.40
C LEU A 301 9.73 -31.73 17.84
N TRP A 302 9.30 -31.87 16.58
CA TRP A 302 9.07 -33.15 15.90
C TRP A 302 10.18 -33.55 14.91
N MET A 303 11.00 -32.60 14.44
CA MET A 303 12.09 -32.83 13.47
C MET A 303 13.39 -33.37 14.07
N GLY A 304 13.39 -33.78 15.35
CA GLY A 304 14.54 -34.43 15.97
C GLY A 304 14.87 -35.81 15.39
N TRP A 305 13.93 -36.46 14.71
CA TRP A 305 14.10 -37.79 14.12
C TRP A 305 13.34 -37.91 12.78
N MET A 306 13.98 -37.58 11.66
CA MET A 306 13.73 -38.26 10.38
C MET A 306 14.84 -37.95 9.37
N PRO A 307 15.24 -38.91 8.52
CA PRO A 307 16.22 -38.68 7.47
C PRO A 307 15.59 -37.86 6.34
N ILE A 308 16.36 -36.92 5.81
CA ILE A 308 15.97 -36.01 4.74
C ILE A 308 15.75 -36.81 3.46
N ALA A 309 14.53 -36.79 2.92
CA ALA A 309 14.26 -37.15 1.54
C ALA A 309 14.32 -35.87 0.69
N GLU A 310 15.00 -35.95 -0.45
CA GLU A 310 15.06 -34.88 -1.46
C GLU A 310 13.65 -34.52 -1.94
N ALA A 311 13.28 -33.25 -1.82
CA ALA A 311 12.01 -32.74 -2.31
C ALA A 311 12.03 -32.66 -3.85
N GLN A 312 11.26 -33.53 -4.51
CA GLN A 312 10.91 -33.33 -5.91
C GLN A 312 10.00 -32.10 -6.05
N SER A 313 10.36 -31.18 -6.95
CA SER A 313 9.57 -30.00 -7.30
C SER A 313 8.21 -30.41 -7.88
N GLY A 314 7.11 -29.86 -7.34
CA GLY A 314 5.73 -30.18 -7.79
C GLY A 314 5.33 -29.69 -9.19
N TRP A 315 6.28 -29.29 -10.04
CA TRP A 315 6.06 -28.81 -11.41
C TRP A 315 6.10 -29.97 -12.42
N THR A 316 5.19 -29.97 -13.38
CA THR A 316 5.14 -31.02 -14.41
C THR A 316 6.19 -30.81 -15.50
N ASP A 317 6.37 -31.78 -16.39
CA ASP A 317 7.23 -31.62 -17.58
C ASP A 317 6.61 -30.68 -18.65
N GLU A 318 5.37 -30.22 -18.44
CA GLU A 318 4.67 -29.27 -19.31
C GLU A 318 4.88 -27.81 -18.90
N VAL A 319 5.72 -27.53 -17.89
CA VAL A 319 5.99 -26.15 -17.46
C VAL A 319 6.71 -25.35 -18.55
N GLU A 320 6.16 -24.18 -18.86
CA GLU A 320 6.65 -23.24 -19.85
C GLU A 320 6.99 -21.90 -19.18
N LEU A 321 8.07 -21.27 -19.64
CA LEU A 321 8.45 -19.92 -19.23
C LEU A 321 8.40 -18.97 -20.40
N SER A 322 7.95 -17.76 -20.14
CA SER A 322 8.00 -16.67 -21.11
C SER A 322 8.40 -15.37 -20.44
N VAL A 323 8.98 -14.47 -21.24
CA VAL A 323 9.28 -13.10 -20.82
C VAL A 323 8.19 -12.19 -21.35
N LEU A 324 7.60 -11.43 -20.45
CA LEU A 324 6.57 -10.46 -20.75
C LEU A 324 7.18 -9.06 -20.82
N THR A 325 6.97 -8.38 -21.95
CA THR A 325 7.35 -6.98 -22.16
C THR A 325 6.09 -6.14 -22.22
N GLY A 326 5.86 -5.37 -21.16
CA GLY A 326 4.73 -4.47 -21.06
C GLY A 326 5.07 -3.08 -21.58
N SER A 327 4.23 -2.54 -22.47
CA SER A 327 4.49 -1.24 -23.11
C SER A 327 4.56 -0.10 -22.09
N PRO A 328 5.19 1.04 -22.43
CA PRO A 328 5.12 2.27 -21.65
C PRO A 328 3.70 2.69 -21.25
N GLY A 329 3.57 3.27 -20.06
CA GLY A 329 2.32 3.82 -19.53
C GLY A 329 2.24 5.35 -19.59
N PRO A 330 1.08 5.93 -19.24
CA PRO A 330 0.83 7.37 -19.36
C PRO A 330 1.48 8.18 -18.22
N ASP A 331 1.68 7.53 -17.06
CA ASP A 331 2.25 8.11 -15.86
C ASP A 331 3.78 8.00 -15.87
N LEU A 332 4.47 8.96 -15.25
CA LEU A 332 5.93 9.03 -15.23
C LEU A 332 6.60 7.77 -14.65
N TYR A 333 6.03 7.15 -13.61
CA TYR A 333 6.59 5.93 -13.01
C TYR A 333 6.49 4.70 -13.94
N SER A 334 5.62 4.76 -14.95
CA SER A 334 5.39 3.70 -15.93
C SER A 334 5.95 4.03 -17.32
N ALA A 335 6.61 5.19 -17.47
CA ALA A 335 6.98 5.77 -18.76
C ALA A 335 7.97 4.92 -19.57
N TRP A 336 8.67 3.97 -18.94
CA TRP A 336 9.66 3.11 -19.60
C TRP A 336 9.18 1.67 -19.81
N GLY A 337 7.93 1.37 -19.51
CA GLY A 337 7.39 0.01 -19.60
C GLY A 337 7.77 -0.85 -18.40
N HIS A 338 7.61 -2.16 -18.52
CA HIS A 338 7.95 -3.11 -17.47
C HIS A 338 8.20 -4.52 -18.00
N THR A 339 9.03 -5.30 -17.31
CA THR A 339 9.32 -6.71 -17.62
C THR A 339 8.86 -7.63 -16.51
N ALA A 340 8.27 -8.77 -16.86
CA ALA A 340 7.94 -9.85 -15.93
C ALA A 340 8.29 -11.22 -16.54
N ILE A 341 8.51 -12.22 -15.68
CA ILE A 341 8.67 -13.62 -16.11
C ILE A 341 7.35 -14.33 -15.84
N ARG A 342 6.74 -14.95 -16.85
CA ARG A 342 5.56 -15.78 -16.70
C ARG A 342 5.98 -17.24 -16.62
N VAL A 343 5.36 -17.97 -15.69
CA VAL A 343 5.51 -19.40 -15.50
C VAL A 343 4.13 -20.02 -15.64
N PHE A 344 3.94 -20.82 -16.68
CA PHE A 344 2.68 -21.48 -17.01
C PHE A 344 2.87 -23.00 -16.98
N ASP A 345 2.06 -23.72 -16.22
CA ASP A 345 2.09 -25.18 -16.14
C ASP A 345 0.66 -25.73 -16.32
N PRO A 346 0.30 -26.14 -17.55
CA PRO A 346 -1.02 -26.71 -17.85
C PRO A 346 -1.20 -28.14 -17.33
N GLY A 347 -0.10 -28.84 -17.01
CA GLY A 347 -0.14 -30.21 -16.50
C GLY A 347 -0.60 -30.29 -15.03
N GLN A 348 -0.61 -29.16 -14.31
CA GLN A 348 -1.19 -29.08 -12.97
C GLN A 348 -2.71 -28.97 -13.03
N THR A 349 -3.39 -29.44 -11.97
CA THR A 349 -4.84 -29.34 -11.83
C THR A 349 -5.20 -28.65 -10.51
N PRO A 350 -5.67 -27.39 -10.53
CA PRO A 350 -5.89 -26.54 -11.71
C PRO A 350 -4.56 -26.10 -12.37
N PRO A 351 -4.58 -25.72 -13.68
CA PRO A 351 -3.42 -25.14 -14.35
C PRO A 351 -2.88 -23.94 -13.58
N VAL A 352 -1.55 -23.84 -13.54
CA VAL A 352 -0.86 -22.78 -12.83
C VAL A 352 -0.38 -21.72 -13.82
N ASP A 353 -0.66 -20.45 -13.55
CA ASP A 353 -0.25 -19.32 -14.41
C ASP A 353 0.17 -18.11 -13.55
N TRP A 354 1.47 -18.04 -13.25
CA TRP A 354 2.06 -17.02 -12.37
C TRP A 354 2.92 -16.04 -13.15
N THR A 355 2.99 -14.81 -12.66
CA THR A 355 3.98 -13.81 -13.07
C THR A 355 4.90 -13.48 -11.89
N TYR A 356 6.18 -13.39 -12.20
CA TYR A 356 7.27 -12.98 -11.33
C TYR A 356 7.75 -11.60 -11.75
N ASN A 357 7.60 -10.63 -10.84
CA ASN A 357 7.75 -9.22 -11.11
C ASN A 357 8.77 -8.57 -10.15
N TYR A 358 9.92 -8.16 -10.68
CA TYR A 358 10.97 -7.46 -9.92
C TYR A 358 10.72 -5.95 -9.73
N GLY A 359 9.66 -5.38 -10.31
CA GLY A 359 9.31 -3.96 -10.25
C GLY A 359 8.42 -3.55 -9.07
N THR A 360 8.23 -4.41 -8.07
CA THR A 360 7.31 -4.14 -6.94
C THR A 360 8.06 -3.48 -5.79
N PHE A 361 7.46 -2.47 -5.15
CA PHE A 361 7.96 -1.84 -3.93
C PHE A 361 6.87 -1.76 -2.87
N GLU A 362 7.22 -1.52 -1.61
CA GLU A 362 6.28 -1.47 -0.48
C GLU A 362 6.30 -0.11 0.21
N PHE A 363 5.12 0.48 0.42
CA PHE A 363 4.95 1.70 1.21
C PHE A 363 4.94 1.32 2.71
N GLY A 364 6.11 1.38 3.35
CA GLY A 364 6.28 1.10 4.78
C GLY A 364 6.85 2.29 5.57
N GLU A 365 7.07 2.10 6.88
CA GLU A 365 7.73 3.10 7.72
C GLU A 365 9.12 3.47 7.16
N GLY A 366 9.36 4.77 7.03
CA GLY A 366 10.61 5.31 6.47
C GLY A 366 10.72 5.22 4.94
N PHE A 367 9.69 4.77 4.21
CA PHE A 367 9.71 4.71 2.74
C PHE A 367 10.12 6.04 2.10
N TYR A 368 9.46 7.14 2.46
CA TYR A 368 9.79 8.45 1.89
C TYR A 368 11.21 8.91 2.24
N MET A 369 11.72 8.55 3.42
CA MET A 369 13.09 8.91 3.83
C MET A 369 14.14 8.09 3.07
N ARG A 370 13.88 6.79 2.86
CA ARG A 370 14.73 5.93 2.02
C ARG A 370 14.66 6.32 0.54
N PHE A 371 13.47 6.65 0.04
CA PHE A 371 13.24 7.18 -1.30
C PHE A 371 14.04 8.48 -1.53
N MET A 372 13.95 9.44 -0.60
CA MET A 372 14.76 10.67 -0.66
C MET A 372 16.27 10.39 -0.58
N ARG A 373 16.70 9.31 0.09
CA ARG A 373 18.10 8.85 0.13
C ARG A 373 18.52 7.99 -1.05
N GLY A 374 17.62 7.66 -1.99
CA GLY A 374 17.93 6.77 -3.12
C GLY A 374 18.07 5.29 -2.74
N GLU A 375 17.70 4.90 -1.52
CA GLU A 375 17.68 3.52 -1.04
C GLU A 375 16.36 2.83 -1.46
N LEU A 376 16.15 2.70 -2.77
CA LEU A 376 14.93 2.10 -3.32
C LEU A 376 15.00 0.57 -3.24
N SER A 377 14.44 0.03 -2.16
CA SER A 377 14.30 -1.42 -1.99
C SER A 377 13.12 -1.93 -2.81
N TYR A 378 13.44 -2.56 -3.93
CA TYR A 378 12.47 -3.28 -4.75
C TYR A 378 12.44 -4.74 -4.34
N ARG A 379 11.34 -5.42 -4.67
CA ARG A 379 11.19 -6.83 -4.38
C ARG A 379 10.58 -7.62 -5.52
N LEU A 380 11.00 -8.87 -5.60
CA LEU A 380 10.31 -9.88 -6.39
C LEU A 380 8.90 -10.11 -5.81
N ALA A 381 7.89 -9.85 -6.62
CA ALA A 381 6.50 -10.21 -6.36
C ALA A 381 6.07 -11.37 -7.25
N LYS A 382 5.16 -12.18 -6.74
CA LYS A 382 4.52 -13.28 -7.44
C LYS A 382 3.02 -13.04 -7.43
N ALA A 383 2.38 -13.04 -8.59
CA ALA A 383 0.95 -12.78 -8.73
C ALA A 383 0.37 -13.55 -9.94
N PRO A 384 -0.93 -13.86 -9.97
CA PRO A 384 -1.52 -14.57 -11.12
C PRO A 384 -1.34 -13.74 -12.39
N PHE A 385 -1.06 -14.36 -13.54
CA PHE A 385 -0.94 -13.65 -14.81
C PHE A 385 -2.18 -12.80 -15.14
N SER A 386 -3.37 -13.29 -14.79
CA SER A 386 -4.64 -12.57 -14.95
C SER A 386 -4.68 -11.21 -14.21
N SER A 387 -3.90 -11.03 -13.15
CA SER A 387 -3.81 -9.76 -12.43
C SER A 387 -3.00 -8.73 -13.24
N LEU A 388 -1.84 -9.14 -13.77
CA LEU A 388 -1.03 -8.32 -14.67
C LEU A 388 -1.81 -7.96 -15.93
N GLN A 389 -2.49 -8.94 -16.53
CA GLN A 389 -3.31 -8.71 -17.72
C GLN A 389 -4.41 -7.67 -17.47
N ARG A 390 -5.09 -7.74 -16.32
CA ARG A 390 -6.14 -6.78 -15.94
C ARG A 390 -5.59 -5.36 -15.77
N GLU A 391 -4.42 -5.21 -15.15
CA GLU A 391 -3.75 -3.92 -14.98
C GLU A 391 -3.43 -3.27 -16.33
N TYR A 392 -2.86 -4.04 -17.26
CA TYR A 392 -2.50 -3.56 -18.59
C TYR A 392 -3.73 -3.28 -19.46
N MET A 393 -4.79 -4.08 -19.35
CA MET A 393 -6.07 -3.79 -20.02
C MET A 393 -6.69 -2.49 -19.51
N HIS A 394 -6.75 -2.28 -18.19
CA HIS A 394 -7.31 -1.07 -17.59
C HIS A 394 -6.52 0.19 -17.95
N SER A 395 -5.19 0.06 -18.10
CA SER A 395 -4.32 1.15 -18.48
C SER A 395 -4.10 1.26 -19.99
N GLU A 396 -4.84 0.49 -20.81
CA GLU A 396 -4.77 0.46 -22.28
C GLU A 396 -3.35 0.24 -22.83
N ARG A 397 -2.53 -0.52 -22.09
CA ARG A 397 -1.13 -0.84 -22.41
C ARG A 397 -1.03 -2.22 -23.06
N ALA A 398 -0.01 -2.42 -23.87
CA ALA A 398 0.25 -3.71 -24.51
C ALA A 398 1.05 -4.66 -23.59
N ILE A 399 0.88 -5.96 -23.82
CA ILE A 399 1.75 -7.01 -23.31
C ILE A 399 2.23 -7.83 -24.51
N LEU A 400 3.55 -7.85 -24.71
CA LEU A 400 4.23 -8.74 -25.62
C LEU A 400 4.81 -9.92 -24.84
N GLU A 401 4.81 -11.11 -25.42
CA GLU A 401 5.35 -12.33 -24.83
C GLU A 401 6.45 -12.92 -25.71
N GLN A 402 7.54 -13.36 -25.09
CA GLN A 402 8.58 -14.18 -25.71
C GLN A 402 8.69 -15.50 -24.95
N PRO A 403 8.09 -16.58 -25.48
CA PRO A 403 8.31 -17.92 -24.95
C PRO A 403 9.78 -18.31 -25.02
N LEU A 404 10.30 -18.89 -23.94
CA LEU A 404 11.69 -19.34 -23.85
C LEU A 404 11.78 -20.81 -24.26
N ALA A 405 12.69 -21.12 -25.17
CA ALA A 405 12.96 -22.45 -25.69
C ALA A 405 13.78 -23.29 -24.69
N LEU A 406 13.23 -23.48 -23.49
CA LEU A 406 13.83 -24.27 -22.42
C LEU A 406 13.38 -25.73 -22.48
N THR A 407 14.24 -26.65 -22.06
CA THR A 407 13.79 -28.01 -21.74
C THR A 407 12.97 -27.99 -20.45
N ALA A 408 12.17 -29.02 -20.20
CA ALA A 408 11.41 -29.13 -18.94
C ALA A 408 12.33 -29.08 -17.70
N GLU A 409 13.54 -29.65 -17.78
CA GLU A 409 14.52 -29.60 -16.69
C GLU A 409 15.05 -28.18 -16.47
N ASP A 410 15.43 -27.49 -17.55
CA ASP A 410 15.93 -26.11 -17.47
C ASP A 410 14.83 -25.14 -17.00
N ALA A 411 13.59 -25.34 -17.47
CA ALA A 411 12.42 -24.59 -17.03
C ALA A 411 12.20 -24.74 -15.52
N LYS A 412 12.23 -25.98 -15.00
CA LYS A 412 12.14 -26.26 -13.57
C LYS A 412 13.29 -25.65 -12.77
N ALA A 413 14.50 -25.60 -13.31
CA ALA A 413 15.65 -24.97 -12.66
C ALA A 413 15.45 -23.45 -12.51
N VAL A 414 14.95 -22.77 -13.55
CA VAL A 414 14.62 -21.34 -13.46
C VAL A 414 13.51 -21.10 -12.46
N VAL A 415 12.45 -21.92 -12.46
CA VAL A 415 11.36 -21.81 -11.49
C VAL A 415 11.86 -22.02 -10.06
N ALA A 416 12.73 -23.00 -9.84
CA ALA A 416 13.33 -23.24 -8.53
C ALA A 416 14.11 -22.02 -8.03
N TYR A 417 14.87 -21.36 -8.91
CA TYR A 417 15.56 -20.11 -8.57
C TYR A 417 14.56 -18.98 -8.26
N LEU A 418 13.49 -18.82 -9.04
CA LEU A 418 12.47 -17.79 -8.80
C LEU A 418 11.73 -18.00 -7.47
N GLU A 419 11.40 -19.24 -7.11
CA GLU A 419 10.77 -19.58 -5.83
C GLU A 419 11.75 -19.34 -4.66
N TRP A 420 13.03 -19.73 -4.81
CA TRP A 420 14.07 -19.41 -3.83
C TRP A 420 14.24 -17.90 -3.68
N ASN A 421 14.26 -17.16 -4.78
CA ASN A 421 14.42 -15.71 -4.75
C ASN A 421 13.15 -15.02 -4.22
N TYR A 422 11.97 -15.63 -4.33
CA TYR A 422 10.73 -15.08 -3.79
C TYR A 422 10.63 -15.18 -2.25
N LEU A 423 11.50 -15.97 -1.60
CA LEU A 423 11.56 -16.05 -0.14
C LEU A 423 11.81 -14.67 0.49
N PRO A 424 11.21 -14.36 1.67
CA PRO A 424 11.31 -13.05 2.31
C PRO A 424 12.74 -12.49 2.44
N GLU A 425 13.70 -13.36 2.72
CA GLU A 425 15.12 -13.06 2.88
C GLU A 425 15.86 -12.76 1.56
N ASN A 426 15.36 -13.25 0.43
CA ASN A 426 16.05 -13.18 -0.87
C ASN A 426 15.38 -12.23 -1.86
N ARG A 427 14.10 -11.89 -1.63
CA ARG A 427 13.29 -11.17 -2.61
C ARG A 427 13.59 -9.70 -2.74
N VAL A 428 14.29 -9.09 -1.78
CA VAL A 428 14.56 -7.64 -1.75
C VAL A 428 15.91 -7.34 -2.36
N TYR A 429 15.96 -6.33 -3.23
CA TYR A 429 17.19 -5.85 -3.85
C TYR A 429 17.23 -4.33 -3.98
N ALA A 430 18.45 -3.78 -4.08
CA ALA A 430 18.67 -2.35 -4.27
C ALA A 430 18.48 -1.99 -5.74
N TYR A 431 17.40 -1.26 -6.03
CA TYR A 431 17.07 -0.84 -7.38
C TYR A 431 18.06 0.21 -7.89
N LYS A 432 18.59 -0.03 -9.08
CA LYS A 432 19.45 0.91 -9.81
C LYS A 432 18.96 1.04 -11.24
N PHE A 433 18.50 2.23 -11.60
CA PHE A 433 17.76 2.45 -12.84
C PHE A 433 18.49 1.95 -14.11
N PHE A 434 19.79 2.20 -14.26
CA PHE A 434 20.56 1.76 -15.45
C PHE A 434 21.27 0.40 -15.33
N GLU A 435 21.33 -0.19 -14.13
CA GLU A 435 22.15 -1.39 -13.87
C GLU A 435 21.30 -2.59 -13.43
N ASP A 436 20.40 -2.38 -12.48
CA ASP A 436 19.76 -3.43 -11.70
C ASP A 436 18.29 -3.06 -11.47
N ASN A 437 17.45 -3.43 -12.42
CA ASN A 437 16.03 -3.10 -12.44
C ASN A 437 15.19 -4.31 -12.90
N CYS A 438 13.88 -4.14 -13.06
CA CYS A 438 12.99 -5.24 -13.41
C CYS A 438 13.32 -5.94 -14.73
N SER A 439 13.92 -5.21 -15.67
CA SER A 439 14.30 -5.71 -16.99
C SER A 439 15.66 -6.41 -16.90
N SER A 440 16.70 -5.74 -16.39
CA SER A 440 18.04 -6.34 -16.33
C SER A 440 18.14 -7.55 -15.38
N ARG A 441 17.23 -7.67 -14.41
CA ARG A 441 17.16 -8.82 -13.49
C ARG A 441 16.96 -10.16 -14.18
N LEU A 442 16.33 -10.20 -15.36
CA LEU A 442 16.22 -11.44 -16.12
C LEU A 442 17.59 -12.02 -16.48
N LEU A 443 18.51 -11.17 -16.93
CA LEU A 443 19.87 -11.60 -17.28
C LEU A 443 20.59 -12.17 -16.05
N THR A 444 20.36 -11.56 -14.88
CA THR A 444 20.89 -12.08 -13.60
C THR A 444 20.29 -13.44 -13.25
N VAL A 445 18.99 -13.64 -13.44
CA VAL A 445 18.33 -14.95 -13.22
C VAL A 445 18.95 -16.01 -14.12
N MET A 446 19.09 -15.74 -15.42
CA MET A 446 19.65 -16.70 -16.37
C MET A 446 21.11 -17.04 -16.05
N GLU A 447 21.93 -16.04 -15.72
CA GLU A 447 23.32 -16.22 -15.30
C GLU A 447 23.43 -17.09 -14.04
N GLN A 448 22.60 -16.83 -13.02
CA GLN A 448 22.64 -17.58 -11.77
C GLN A 448 22.18 -19.04 -11.92
N VAL A 449 21.25 -19.30 -12.84
CA VAL A 449 20.70 -20.65 -13.07
C VAL A 449 21.62 -21.48 -13.96
N PHE A 450 22.12 -20.89 -15.04
CA PHE A 450 22.79 -21.64 -16.12
C PHE A 450 24.31 -21.45 -16.17
N GLY A 451 24.85 -20.36 -15.58
CA GLY A 451 26.28 -20.05 -15.61
C GLY A 451 26.85 -20.13 -17.02
N ASP A 452 27.94 -20.89 -17.19
CA ASP A 452 28.67 -21.04 -18.45
C ASP A 452 27.83 -21.58 -19.64
N ARG A 453 26.67 -22.20 -19.39
CA ARG A 453 25.76 -22.67 -20.46
C ARG A 453 25.01 -21.52 -21.13
N TRP A 454 24.88 -20.39 -20.45
CA TRP A 454 24.14 -19.22 -20.89
C TRP A 454 25.05 -18.20 -21.56
N ASP A 455 24.67 -17.81 -22.77
CA ASP A 455 25.23 -16.66 -23.46
C ASP A 455 24.12 -15.64 -23.66
N SER A 456 24.24 -14.51 -22.99
CA SER A 456 23.29 -13.39 -23.08
C SER A 456 23.25 -12.73 -24.46
N GLY A 457 24.26 -12.96 -25.30
CA GLY A 457 24.40 -12.34 -26.61
C GLY A 457 24.77 -10.86 -26.55
N CYS A 458 25.26 -10.35 -25.40
CA CYS A 458 25.46 -8.92 -25.15
C CYS A 458 26.35 -8.21 -26.18
N GLU A 459 27.28 -8.94 -26.81
CA GLU A 459 28.16 -8.40 -27.86
C GLU A 459 27.39 -7.96 -29.12
N ASN A 460 26.17 -8.46 -29.30
CA ASN A 460 25.28 -8.14 -30.42
C ASN A 460 24.15 -7.18 -30.01
N ASP A 461 24.26 -6.51 -28.86
CA ASP A 461 23.26 -5.53 -28.40
C ASP A 461 23.06 -4.44 -29.49
N ALA A 462 21.84 -4.33 -29.99
CA ALA A 462 21.52 -3.45 -31.10
C ALA A 462 21.66 -1.96 -30.75
N ALA A 463 21.72 -1.61 -29.46
CA ALA A 463 21.95 -0.24 -29.00
C ALA A 463 23.42 0.05 -28.64
N LEU A 464 24.37 -0.81 -29.04
CA LEU A 464 25.79 -0.49 -28.92
C LEU A 464 26.11 0.85 -29.59
N GLY A 465 26.88 1.69 -28.90
CA GLY A 465 27.21 3.04 -29.35
C GLY A 465 26.15 4.11 -29.04
N VAL A 466 25.08 3.76 -28.32
CA VAL A 466 24.08 4.71 -27.80
C VAL A 466 24.34 4.99 -26.32
N THR A 467 24.08 6.22 -25.88
CA THR A 467 24.17 6.60 -24.45
C THR A 467 22.88 6.26 -23.70
N TYR A 468 22.94 6.11 -22.37
CA TYR A 468 21.72 5.92 -21.57
C TYR A 468 20.73 7.08 -21.76
N ARG A 469 21.21 8.32 -21.84
CA ARG A 469 20.36 9.49 -22.07
C ARG A 469 19.64 9.43 -23.41
N ASP A 470 20.36 9.10 -24.48
CA ASP A 470 19.75 8.99 -25.81
C ASP A 470 18.74 7.84 -25.87
N ALA A 471 18.99 6.74 -25.17
CA ALA A 471 18.05 5.62 -25.07
C ALA A 471 16.75 6.01 -24.32
N LEU A 472 16.79 6.96 -23.39
CA LEU A 472 15.60 7.45 -22.67
C LEU A 472 14.73 8.39 -23.49
N ARG A 473 15.30 9.12 -24.47
CA ARG A 473 14.59 10.20 -25.19
C ARG A 473 13.25 9.77 -25.80
N PRO A 474 13.12 8.62 -26.47
CA PRO A 474 11.84 8.21 -27.07
C PRO A 474 10.69 8.09 -26.05
N TYR A 475 10.99 7.80 -24.78
CA TYR A 475 9.98 7.57 -23.74
C TYR A 475 9.44 8.84 -23.08
N ILE A 476 10.19 9.94 -23.20
CA ILE A 476 9.84 11.24 -22.61
C ILE A 476 9.54 12.32 -23.65
N GLN A 477 9.63 11.95 -24.94
CA GLN A 477 9.47 12.88 -26.06
C GLN A 477 8.12 13.61 -26.06
N GLY A 478 8.18 14.93 -26.14
CA GLY A 478 7.01 15.82 -26.20
C GLY A 478 6.58 16.39 -24.83
N ASP A 479 7.02 15.77 -23.73
CA ASP A 479 6.82 16.31 -22.38
C ASP A 479 8.00 17.21 -21.98
N ALA A 480 8.00 18.43 -22.52
CA ALA A 480 9.16 19.32 -22.45
C ALA A 480 9.60 19.65 -21.01
N TRP A 481 8.67 19.65 -20.04
CA TRP A 481 8.98 19.87 -18.63
C TRP A 481 9.68 18.66 -18.00
N ILE A 482 9.18 17.46 -18.27
CA ILE A 482 9.82 16.22 -17.80
C ILE A 482 11.19 16.05 -18.45
N GLU A 483 11.30 16.27 -19.76
CA GLU A 483 12.58 16.28 -20.48
C GLU A 483 13.59 17.24 -19.83
N THR A 484 13.18 18.49 -19.63
CA THR A 484 14.05 19.51 -19.02
C THR A 484 14.44 19.15 -17.58
N GLY A 485 13.53 18.53 -16.82
CA GLY A 485 13.79 18.09 -15.44
C GLY A 485 14.76 16.91 -15.37
N ILE A 486 14.54 15.88 -16.18
CA ILE A 486 15.43 14.71 -16.30
C ILE A 486 16.81 15.15 -16.78
N ASP A 487 16.87 16.03 -17.78
CA ASP A 487 18.13 16.56 -18.29
C ASP A 487 18.88 17.41 -17.25
N PHE A 488 18.15 18.10 -16.38
CA PHE A 488 18.75 18.84 -15.28
C PHE A 488 19.38 17.93 -14.23
N ILE A 489 18.70 16.85 -13.81
CA ILE A 489 19.15 15.98 -12.70
C ILE A 489 20.19 14.93 -13.12
N LEU A 490 20.11 14.39 -14.34
CA LEU A 490 21.03 13.36 -14.82
C LEU A 490 22.44 13.92 -15.04
N GLY A 491 23.42 13.28 -14.42
CA GLY A 491 24.83 13.63 -14.53
C GLY A 491 25.55 12.95 -15.71
N PRO A 492 26.88 13.11 -15.80
CA PRO A 492 27.71 12.60 -16.90
C PRO A 492 27.68 11.08 -17.08
N ARG A 493 27.17 10.32 -16.09
CA ARG A 493 27.03 8.87 -16.19
C ARG A 493 25.99 8.47 -17.24
N ALA A 494 24.90 9.23 -17.36
CA ALA A 494 23.87 9.00 -18.38
C ALA A 494 24.38 9.27 -19.81
N ASP A 495 25.45 10.07 -19.94
CA ASP A 495 26.06 10.46 -21.21
C ASP A 495 27.20 9.52 -21.65
N ARG A 496 27.46 8.45 -20.88
CA ARG A 496 28.40 7.40 -21.28
C ARG A 496 27.72 6.45 -22.26
N LEU A 497 28.51 5.92 -23.18
CA LEU A 497 28.08 4.80 -24.02
C LEU A 497 27.69 3.62 -23.13
N MET A 498 26.56 3.01 -23.46
CA MET A 498 26.09 1.81 -22.77
C MET A 498 27.10 0.67 -22.97
N PRO A 499 27.41 -0.11 -21.91
CA PRO A 499 28.18 -1.34 -22.05
C PRO A 499 27.36 -2.40 -22.84
N PRO A 500 27.96 -3.54 -23.22
CA PRO A 500 27.21 -4.69 -23.72
C PRO A 500 26.03 -5.07 -22.80
N CYS A 501 24.88 -5.41 -23.38
CA CYS A 501 23.57 -5.53 -22.70
C CYS A 501 23.08 -4.27 -21.98
N GLY A 502 23.73 -3.13 -22.16
CA GLY A 502 23.38 -1.90 -21.49
C GLY A 502 21.99 -1.40 -21.88
N SER A 503 21.43 -1.82 -23.03
CA SER A 503 20.04 -1.53 -23.43
C SER A 503 19.00 -2.32 -22.63
N SER A 504 19.39 -3.43 -21.99
CA SER A 504 18.49 -4.31 -21.25
C SER A 504 17.94 -3.69 -19.96
N PHE A 505 18.37 -2.48 -19.59
CA PHE A 505 17.69 -1.70 -18.56
C PHE A 505 16.28 -1.25 -19.00
N LEU A 506 16.02 -1.21 -20.31
CA LEU A 506 14.70 -0.97 -20.88
C LEU A 506 14.07 -2.31 -21.29
N PRO A 507 12.77 -2.52 -21.00
CA PRO A 507 12.03 -3.73 -21.38
C PRO A 507 12.16 -4.08 -22.87
N ASP A 508 12.07 -3.08 -23.75
CA ASP A 508 12.15 -3.31 -25.20
C ASP A 508 13.58 -3.62 -25.66
N GLY A 509 14.58 -3.05 -24.96
CA GLY A 509 15.98 -3.37 -25.17
C GLY A 509 16.28 -4.82 -24.78
N LEU A 510 15.76 -5.28 -23.64
CA LEU A 510 15.84 -6.68 -23.24
C LEU A 510 15.10 -7.61 -24.22
N MET A 511 13.90 -7.23 -24.66
CA MET A 511 13.12 -7.99 -25.63
C MET A 511 13.89 -8.21 -26.94
N GLN A 512 14.62 -7.19 -27.39
CA GLN A 512 15.51 -7.29 -28.54
C GLN A 512 16.75 -8.14 -28.23
N GLN A 513 17.36 -7.93 -27.06
CA GLN A 513 18.55 -8.65 -26.62
C GLN A 513 18.33 -10.16 -26.54
N LEU A 514 17.17 -10.60 -26.03
CA LEU A 514 16.81 -12.01 -25.87
C LEU A 514 16.80 -12.80 -27.19
N GLN A 515 16.58 -12.13 -28.32
CA GLN A 515 16.61 -12.78 -29.65
C GLN A 515 18.02 -13.20 -30.06
N SER A 516 19.05 -12.60 -29.47
CA SER A 516 20.46 -12.95 -29.71
C SER A 516 21.01 -13.91 -28.65
N ALA A 517 20.28 -14.13 -27.56
CA ALA A 517 20.74 -14.92 -26.45
C ALA A 517 20.60 -16.42 -26.72
N THR A 518 21.55 -17.21 -26.23
CA THR A 518 21.60 -18.66 -26.43
C THR A 518 21.81 -19.42 -25.13
N LEU A 519 21.24 -20.62 -25.06
CA LEU A 519 21.48 -21.62 -24.02
C LEU A 519 22.03 -22.87 -24.70
N ASP A 520 23.22 -23.32 -24.29
CA ASP A 520 23.94 -24.43 -24.94
C ASP A 520 24.09 -24.25 -26.46
N GLY A 521 24.31 -23.00 -26.91
CA GLY A 521 24.47 -22.63 -28.31
C GLY A 521 23.18 -22.63 -29.14
N ARG A 522 22.00 -22.77 -28.52
CA ARG A 522 20.69 -22.66 -29.18
C ARG A 522 20.00 -21.37 -28.76
N PHE A 523 19.36 -20.69 -29.71
CA PHE A 523 18.61 -19.46 -29.41
C PHE A 523 17.54 -19.70 -28.35
N LEU A 524 17.56 -18.86 -27.30
CA LEU A 524 16.67 -18.99 -26.17
C LEU A 524 15.27 -18.46 -26.49
N ALA A 525 15.15 -17.35 -27.23
CA ALA A 525 13.86 -16.73 -27.52
C ALA A 525 13.73 -16.36 -28.99
N GLY A 526 12.51 -16.49 -29.51
CA GLY A 526 12.13 -16.01 -30.85
C GLY A 526 11.64 -14.56 -30.84
N PRO A 527 11.05 -14.08 -31.95
CA PRO A 527 10.39 -12.78 -31.98
C PRO A 527 9.20 -12.72 -31.02
N PRO A 528 8.88 -11.55 -30.44
CA PRO A 528 7.76 -11.39 -29.52
C PRO A 528 6.40 -11.61 -30.21
N THR A 529 5.46 -12.19 -29.48
CA THR A 529 4.04 -12.31 -29.85
C THR A 529 3.19 -11.33 -29.05
N GLU A 530 2.15 -10.78 -29.67
CA GLU A 530 1.22 -9.89 -28.96
C GLU A 530 0.21 -10.71 -28.15
N LEU A 531 0.25 -10.60 -26.82
CA LEU A 531 -0.80 -11.16 -25.94
C LEU A 531 -1.92 -10.17 -25.72
N LEU A 532 -1.57 -8.89 -25.56
CA LEU A 532 -2.51 -7.79 -25.44
C LEU A 532 -2.03 -6.67 -26.38
N PRO A 533 -2.78 -6.33 -27.44
CA PRO A 533 -2.33 -5.34 -28.41
C PRO A 533 -2.34 -3.93 -27.82
N PRO A 534 -1.45 -3.03 -28.27
CA PRO A 534 -1.44 -1.63 -27.84
C PRO A 534 -2.71 -0.91 -28.30
N GLN A 535 -3.44 -0.32 -27.36
CA GLN A 535 -4.57 0.58 -27.68
C GLN A 535 -4.15 2.05 -27.79
N ARG A 536 -2.86 2.34 -27.61
CA ARG A 536 -2.22 3.64 -27.71
C ARG A 536 -0.87 3.53 -28.41
N SER A 537 -0.27 4.67 -28.76
CA SER A 537 1.12 4.70 -29.23
C SER A 537 2.06 4.04 -28.21
N TRP A 538 3.04 3.28 -28.70
CA TRP A 538 4.04 2.63 -27.87
C TRP A 538 4.80 3.64 -27.01
N PHE A 539 5.16 4.78 -27.61
CA PHE A 539 5.77 5.90 -26.91
C PHE A 539 4.73 6.91 -26.45
N ARG A 540 4.96 7.46 -25.26
CA ARG A 540 4.17 8.55 -24.68
C ARG A 540 4.36 9.79 -25.54
N THR A 541 3.25 10.34 -26.05
CA THR A 541 3.26 11.59 -26.82
C THR A 541 2.51 12.66 -26.05
N VAL A 542 3.23 13.67 -25.55
CA VAL A 542 2.64 14.85 -24.91
C VAL A 542 2.80 16.05 -25.85
N TYR A 543 1.73 16.81 -26.05
CA TYR A 543 1.83 18.08 -26.77
C TYR A 543 2.06 19.21 -25.77
N THR A 544 3.24 19.83 -25.85
CA THR A 544 3.54 21.05 -25.08
C THR A 544 3.43 22.28 -25.99
N PRO A 545 2.48 23.20 -25.75
CA PRO A 545 2.40 24.46 -26.51
C PRO A 545 3.69 25.26 -26.41
N VAL A 546 4.06 25.99 -27.48
CA VAL A 546 5.32 26.77 -27.54
C VAL A 546 5.48 27.70 -26.33
N LEU A 547 4.43 28.42 -25.92
CA LEU A 547 4.48 29.33 -24.76
C LEU A 547 4.61 28.60 -23.41
N ALA A 548 4.25 27.32 -23.35
CA ALA A 548 4.42 26.49 -22.15
C ALA A 548 5.80 25.80 -22.11
N HIS A 549 6.57 25.86 -23.20
CA HIS A 549 7.86 25.18 -23.30
C HIS A 549 8.89 25.82 -22.35
N PRO A 550 9.64 25.04 -21.53
CA PRO A 550 10.59 25.58 -20.55
C PRO A 550 11.65 26.50 -21.15
N VAL A 551 12.13 26.19 -22.35
CA VAL A 551 13.10 27.03 -23.08
C VAL A 551 12.62 28.48 -23.27
N VAL A 552 11.32 28.69 -23.48
CA VAL A 552 10.75 30.04 -23.65
C VAL A 552 10.83 30.80 -22.33
N TRP A 553 10.47 30.17 -21.22
CA TRP A 553 10.58 30.77 -19.89
C TRP A 553 12.03 31.05 -19.51
N CYS A 554 12.96 30.13 -19.82
CA CYS A 554 14.39 30.35 -19.62
C CYS A 554 14.90 31.53 -20.46
N ALA A 555 14.45 31.66 -21.72
CA ALA A 555 14.79 32.79 -22.58
C ALA A 555 14.21 34.12 -22.06
N LEU A 556 13.00 34.12 -21.51
CA LEU A 556 12.40 35.29 -20.87
C LEU A 556 13.15 35.71 -19.61
N ILE A 557 13.57 34.75 -18.78
CA ILE A 557 14.40 35.01 -17.59
C ILE A 557 15.76 35.60 -18.02
N LEU A 558 16.38 35.06 -19.06
CA LEU A 558 17.61 35.60 -19.62
C LEU A 558 17.42 37.03 -20.15
N ALA A 559 16.40 37.26 -20.98
CA ALA A 559 16.10 38.58 -21.54
C ALA A 559 15.85 39.61 -20.44
N TRP A 560 15.11 39.22 -19.41
CA TRP A 560 14.84 40.06 -18.24
C TRP A 560 16.12 40.38 -17.46
N SER A 561 16.98 39.38 -17.22
CA SER A 561 18.28 39.54 -16.55
C SER A 561 19.25 40.42 -17.36
N PHE A 562 19.19 40.33 -18.69
CA PHE A 562 19.97 41.15 -19.62
C PHE A 562 19.50 42.62 -19.60
N VAL A 563 18.20 42.86 -19.69
CA VAL A 563 17.62 44.22 -19.57
C VAL A 563 17.94 44.83 -18.20
N GLY A 564 17.84 44.02 -17.13
CA GLY A 564 18.26 44.43 -15.79
C GLY A 564 19.72 44.86 -15.76
N THR A 565 20.61 44.01 -16.25
CA THR A 565 22.04 44.31 -16.39
C THR A 565 22.31 45.62 -17.13
N LEU A 566 21.70 45.84 -18.29
CA LEU A 566 21.85 47.08 -19.05
C LEU A 566 21.38 48.30 -18.24
N ARG A 567 20.22 48.21 -17.59
CA ARG A 567 19.69 49.30 -16.75
C ARG A 567 20.59 49.60 -15.56
N ARG A 568 21.18 48.58 -14.92
CA ARG A 568 22.18 48.74 -13.85
C ARG A 568 23.40 49.48 -14.36
N LEU A 569 23.95 49.06 -15.49
CA LEU A 569 25.13 49.69 -16.08
C LEU A 569 24.88 51.17 -16.44
N MET A 570 23.72 51.47 -17.06
CA MET A 570 23.32 52.85 -17.39
C MET A 570 23.14 53.71 -16.14
N ARG A 571 22.47 53.18 -15.09
CA ARG A 571 22.28 53.90 -13.82
C ARG A 571 23.59 54.12 -13.07
N HIS A 572 24.46 53.12 -13.05
CA HIS A 572 25.80 53.23 -12.46
C HIS A 572 26.62 54.32 -13.16
N ARG A 573 26.62 54.34 -14.51
CA ARG A 573 27.26 55.43 -15.29
C ARG A 573 26.64 56.80 -15.01
N ALA A 574 25.35 56.85 -14.69
CA ALA A 574 24.64 58.08 -14.33
C ALA A 574 24.71 58.44 -12.83
N GLY A 575 25.49 57.71 -12.01
CA GLY A 575 25.59 57.95 -10.57
C GLY A 575 24.29 57.68 -9.78
N ARG A 576 23.35 56.89 -10.34
CA ARG A 576 22.04 56.59 -9.74
C ARG A 576 22.02 55.19 -9.12
N THR A 577 21.26 55.04 -8.04
CA THR A 577 21.04 53.75 -7.38
C THR A 577 20.16 52.81 -8.20
N VAL A 578 20.35 51.50 -7.99
CA VAL A 578 19.56 50.44 -8.64
C VAL A 578 18.13 50.45 -8.12
N LEU A 579 17.16 50.15 -8.99
CA LEU A 579 15.76 50.06 -8.58
C LEU A 579 15.55 48.90 -7.59
N PRO A 580 14.79 49.09 -6.49
CA PRO A 580 14.53 48.03 -5.52
C PRO A 580 13.90 46.78 -6.13
N MET A 581 12.90 46.96 -7.01
CA MET A 581 12.20 45.85 -7.68
C MET A 581 13.15 45.02 -8.56
N GLN A 582 14.07 45.69 -9.25
CA GLN A 582 15.06 45.02 -10.08
C GLN A 582 16.02 44.18 -9.22
N SER A 583 16.54 44.77 -8.15
CA SER A 583 17.43 44.06 -7.22
C SER A 583 16.75 42.82 -6.61
N ARG A 584 15.46 42.91 -6.27
CA ARG A 584 14.68 41.77 -5.74
C ARG A 584 14.57 40.62 -6.73
N ALA A 585 14.32 40.91 -8.00
CA ALA A 585 14.10 39.85 -8.97
C ALA A 585 15.42 39.21 -9.45
N GLU A 586 16.54 39.93 -9.48
CA GLU A 586 17.88 39.32 -9.68
C GLU A 586 18.25 38.41 -8.51
N LYS A 587 17.98 38.86 -7.29
CA LYS A 587 18.08 38.04 -6.08
C LYS A 587 17.22 36.78 -6.21
N ALA A 588 15.99 36.89 -6.71
CA ALA A 588 15.12 35.73 -6.92
C ALA A 588 15.71 34.71 -7.92
N VAL A 589 16.33 35.16 -9.02
CA VAL A 589 17.04 34.28 -9.97
C VAL A 589 18.16 33.52 -9.26
N LEU A 590 19.00 34.21 -8.49
CA LEU A 590 20.10 33.58 -7.74
C LEU A 590 19.60 32.61 -6.67
N ALA A 591 18.49 32.95 -5.99
CA ALA A 591 17.89 32.08 -4.98
C ALA A 591 17.33 30.80 -5.59
N LEU A 592 16.61 30.91 -6.72
CA LEU A 592 16.07 29.75 -7.42
C LEU A 592 17.19 28.84 -7.94
N ALA A 593 18.22 29.41 -8.56
CA ALA A 593 19.41 28.66 -8.99
C ALA A 593 20.15 28.03 -7.81
N GLY A 594 20.24 28.72 -6.67
CA GLY A 594 20.80 28.19 -5.44
C GLY A 594 20.02 27.01 -4.87
N LEU A 595 18.68 27.07 -4.87
CA LEU A 595 17.82 25.98 -4.44
C LEU A 595 17.96 24.74 -5.35
N LEU A 596 18.02 24.95 -6.66
CA LEU A 596 18.32 23.91 -7.64
C LEU A 596 19.71 23.28 -7.38
N GLY A 597 20.69 24.11 -7.00
CA GLY A 597 22.02 23.66 -6.59
C GLY A 597 22.04 22.82 -5.33
N VAL A 598 21.29 23.24 -4.30
CA VAL A 598 21.15 22.48 -3.06
C VAL A 598 20.51 21.12 -3.33
N LEU A 599 19.50 21.07 -4.21
CA LEU A 599 18.90 19.82 -4.67
C LEU A 599 19.94 18.90 -5.31
N LEU A 600 20.69 19.38 -6.30
CA LEU A 600 21.74 18.57 -6.96
C LEU A 600 22.84 18.14 -6.00
N LEU A 601 23.27 19.01 -5.08
CA LEU A 601 24.27 18.69 -4.07
C LEU A 601 23.75 17.61 -3.12
N ALA A 602 22.49 17.69 -2.69
CA ALA A 602 21.86 16.68 -1.87
C ALA A 602 21.80 15.34 -2.61
N MET A 603 21.34 15.33 -3.87
CA MET A 603 21.30 14.11 -4.69
C MET A 603 22.70 13.49 -4.88
N TRP A 604 23.73 14.32 -5.05
CA TRP A 604 25.11 13.83 -5.16
C TRP A 604 25.69 13.33 -3.83
N ALA A 605 25.59 14.11 -2.76
CA ALA A 605 26.33 13.85 -1.52
C ALA A 605 25.56 13.03 -0.48
N LEU A 606 24.22 13.00 -0.55
CA LEU A 606 23.34 12.44 0.49
C LEU A 606 22.47 11.29 -0.02
N THR A 607 22.56 10.92 -1.31
CA THR A 607 21.71 9.88 -1.90
C THR A 607 22.47 8.89 -2.77
N ASP A 608 21.92 7.68 -2.88
CA ASP A 608 22.41 6.59 -3.74
C ASP A 608 22.00 6.74 -5.23
N HIS A 609 21.45 7.89 -5.64
CA HIS A 609 21.17 8.20 -7.05
C HIS A 609 22.46 8.46 -7.84
N ARG A 610 23.26 7.43 -8.06
CA ARG A 610 24.58 7.52 -8.72
C ARG A 610 24.52 8.10 -10.13
N ASP A 611 23.36 8.04 -10.77
CA ASP A 611 23.13 8.57 -12.11
C ASP A 611 23.05 10.11 -12.14
N THR A 612 22.91 10.75 -10.97
CA THR A 612 22.90 12.22 -10.82
C THR A 612 24.21 12.78 -10.26
N TRP A 613 25.19 11.91 -9.98
CA TRP A 613 26.46 12.30 -9.37
C TRP A 613 27.37 13.05 -10.35
N GLY A 614 28.16 13.99 -9.83
CA GLY A 614 29.10 14.77 -10.64
C GLY A 614 28.41 15.68 -11.68
N ASN A 615 27.17 16.09 -11.40
CA ASN A 615 26.38 16.90 -12.31
C ASN A 615 26.95 18.33 -12.45
N TRP A 616 27.38 18.68 -13.66
CA TRP A 616 28.03 19.95 -13.98
C TRP A 616 27.09 21.16 -13.91
N ASN A 617 25.77 20.94 -13.86
CA ASN A 617 24.82 22.03 -13.60
C ASN A 617 25.07 22.70 -12.23
N LEU A 618 25.77 22.06 -11.29
CA LEU A 618 26.19 22.65 -10.01
C LEU A 618 27.08 23.89 -10.15
N LEU A 619 27.73 24.10 -11.30
CA LEU A 619 28.56 25.29 -11.49
C LEU A 619 27.73 26.55 -11.68
N TRP A 620 26.63 26.48 -12.43
CA TRP A 620 25.74 27.62 -12.63
C TRP A 620 24.63 27.67 -11.57
N ALA A 621 24.10 26.51 -11.16
CA ALA A 621 23.19 26.35 -10.03
C ALA A 621 24.00 26.05 -8.77
N SER A 622 24.89 26.96 -8.35
CA SER A 622 25.75 26.70 -7.20
C SER A 622 24.98 26.77 -5.87
N PRO A 623 25.12 25.79 -4.96
CA PRO A 623 24.46 25.80 -3.65
C PRO A 623 24.95 26.94 -2.74
N PHE A 624 26.04 27.63 -3.11
CA PHE A 624 26.56 28.79 -2.40
C PHE A 624 25.91 30.12 -2.80
N LEU A 625 25.11 30.16 -3.88
CA LEU A 625 24.40 31.37 -4.31
C LEU A 625 23.53 32.00 -3.20
N PRO A 626 22.77 31.24 -2.38
CA PRO A 626 21.99 31.80 -1.28
C PRO A 626 22.85 32.42 -0.17
N LEU A 627 24.11 31.97 0.01
CA LEU A 627 25.01 32.53 1.03
C LEU A 627 25.32 34.01 0.78
N LEU A 628 25.23 34.46 -0.47
CA LEU A 628 25.39 35.88 -0.82
C LEU A 628 24.41 36.79 -0.07
N TRP A 629 23.25 36.28 0.37
CA TRP A 629 22.31 37.05 1.20
C TRP A 629 22.70 37.09 2.67
N ALA A 630 23.36 36.05 3.17
CA ALA A 630 23.79 35.96 4.56
C ALA A 630 25.03 36.82 4.85
N LEU A 631 25.90 37.02 3.85
CA LEU A 631 27.22 37.61 4.04
C LEU A 631 27.25 39.15 4.17
N GLY A 632 26.15 39.85 3.84
CA GLY A 632 26.12 41.33 3.79
C GLY A 632 27.10 41.93 2.77
N ASP A 633 26.98 43.22 2.46
CA ASP A 633 27.92 43.87 1.53
C ASP A 633 29.31 44.02 2.21
N GLY A 634 30.32 43.33 1.68
CA GLY A 634 31.68 43.31 2.25
C GLY A 634 32.70 42.57 1.37
N ALA A 635 33.96 42.53 1.80
CA ALA A 635 35.05 41.91 1.03
C ALA A 635 34.80 40.43 0.72
N MET A 636 34.31 39.67 1.70
CA MET A 636 33.99 38.24 1.52
C MET A 636 32.83 38.01 0.55
N TYR A 637 31.78 38.85 0.60
CA TYR A 637 30.69 38.84 -0.37
C TYR A 637 31.20 39.10 -1.80
N ASN A 638 32.03 40.13 -1.97
CA ASN A 638 32.59 40.49 -3.28
C ASN A 638 33.47 39.36 -3.85
N TRP A 639 34.31 38.74 -3.02
CA TRP A 639 35.13 37.59 -3.41
C TRP A 639 34.29 36.37 -3.77
N LEU A 640 33.35 35.96 -2.91
CA LEU A 640 32.49 34.81 -3.18
C LEU A 640 31.69 35.02 -4.47
N ARG A 641 31.06 36.19 -4.63
CA ARG A 641 30.31 36.52 -5.85
C ARG A 641 31.19 36.45 -7.09
N TRP A 642 32.40 36.99 -7.04
CA TRP A 642 33.33 36.95 -8.16
C TRP A 642 33.76 35.53 -8.51
N ILE A 643 34.09 34.70 -7.51
CA ILE A 643 34.43 33.28 -7.70
C ILE A 643 33.25 32.54 -8.37
N LEU A 644 32.03 32.70 -7.84
CA LEU A 644 30.83 32.10 -8.43
C LEU A 644 30.62 32.58 -9.87
N SER A 645 30.78 33.88 -10.13
CA SER A 645 30.68 34.45 -11.47
C SER A 645 31.71 33.86 -12.43
N MET A 646 32.96 33.65 -11.99
CA MET A 646 34.01 33.02 -12.79
C MET A 646 33.73 31.53 -13.04
N GLY A 647 33.21 30.82 -12.04
CA GLY A 647 32.77 29.43 -12.20
C GLY A 647 31.66 29.29 -13.24
N VAL A 648 30.63 30.13 -13.16
CA VAL A 648 29.50 30.10 -14.12
C VAL A 648 29.97 30.42 -15.54
N VAL A 649 30.75 31.49 -15.75
CA VAL A 649 31.21 31.83 -17.11
C VAL A 649 32.23 30.83 -17.66
N GLY A 650 33.10 30.28 -16.80
CA GLY A 650 34.00 29.20 -17.19
C GLY A 650 33.23 27.99 -17.71
N PHE A 651 32.19 27.57 -16.98
CA PHE A 651 31.26 26.52 -17.42
C PHE A 651 30.59 26.88 -18.76
N LEU A 652 30.02 28.07 -18.90
CA LEU A 652 29.32 28.49 -20.11
C LEU A 652 30.23 28.60 -21.34
N LEU A 653 31.50 28.95 -21.17
CA LEU A 653 32.46 29.04 -22.27
C LEU A 653 33.04 27.68 -22.66
N LEU A 654 33.15 26.77 -21.69
CA LEU A 654 33.76 25.45 -21.87
C LEU A 654 32.75 24.31 -21.95
N PHE A 655 31.44 24.59 -22.03
CA PHE A 655 30.39 23.57 -21.96
C PHE A 655 30.53 22.48 -23.03
N ASN A 656 31.03 22.80 -24.22
CA ASN A 656 31.28 21.83 -25.30
C ASN A 656 32.34 20.78 -24.94
N PHE A 657 33.16 21.02 -23.92
CA PHE A 657 34.19 20.09 -23.42
C PHE A 657 33.77 19.38 -22.14
N VAL A 658 32.58 19.70 -21.61
CA VAL A 658 32.04 19.05 -20.42
C VAL A 658 31.53 17.66 -20.81
N PRO A 659 31.89 16.59 -20.08
CA PRO A 659 31.46 15.22 -20.39
C PRO A 659 30.01 14.95 -19.94
N GLN A 660 29.12 15.91 -20.10
CA GLN A 660 27.70 15.85 -19.75
C GLN A 660 26.91 16.61 -20.81
N PHE A 661 25.79 16.05 -21.24
CA PHE A 661 24.85 16.78 -22.09
C PHE A 661 24.21 17.91 -21.29
N VAL A 662 24.28 19.13 -21.82
CA VAL A 662 23.65 20.30 -21.21
C VAL A 662 22.67 20.92 -22.20
N PRO A 663 21.36 20.89 -21.93
CA PRO A 663 20.38 21.42 -22.86
C PRO A 663 20.42 22.95 -22.90
N SER A 664 19.89 23.52 -23.98
CA SER A 664 19.87 24.98 -24.20
C SER A 664 19.15 25.74 -23.09
N SER A 665 18.13 25.15 -22.46
CA SER A 665 17.44 25.72 -21.30
C SER A 665 18.39 26.00 -20.13
N MET A 666 19.29 25.06 -19.81
CA MET A 666 20.29 25.25 -18.75
C MET A 666 21.35 26.28 -19.12
N MET A 667 21.71 26.38 -20.40
CA MET A 667 22.60 27.44 -20.88
C MET A 667 21.97 28.83 -20.71
N LEU A 668 20.69 28.98 -21.07
CA LEU A 668 19.95 30.24 -20.90
C LEU A 668 19.87 30.65 -19.42
N LEU A 669 19.58 29.70 -18.52
CA LEU A 669 19.56 29.94 -17.08
C LEU A 669 20.95 30.27 -16.54
N GLY A 670 21.99 29.57 -16.98
CA GLY A 670 23.37 29.87 -16.59
C GLY A 670 23.78 31.29 -16.97
N TRP A 671 23.45 31.75 -18.19
CA TRP A 671 23.67 33.14 -18.59
C TRP A 671 22.86 34.13 -17.74
N ALA A 672 21.61 33.80 -17.40
CA ALA A 672 20.79 34.64 -16.52
C ALA A 672 21.38 34.77 -15.11
N VAL A 673 21.88 33.66 -14.55
CA VAL A 673 22.58 33.64 -13.26
C VAL A 673 23.86 34.46 -13.32
N TRP A 674 24.68 34.26 -14.35
CA TRP A 674 25.92 35.02 -14.53
C TRP A 674 25.65 36.52 -14.59
N LEU A 675 24.66 36.96 -15.37
CA LEU A 675 24.26 38.37 -15.44
C LEU A 675 23.75 38.89 -14.08
N SER A 676 23.03 38.06 -13.32
CA SER A 676 22.52 38.42 -12.00
C SER A 676 23.63 38.57 -10.94
N LEU A 677 24.81 37.96 -11.16
CA LEU A 677 25.98 38.05 -10.28
C LEU A 677 26.82 39.34 -10.45
N ASP A 678 26.39 40.32 -11.27
CA ASP A 678 27.14 41.57 -11.53
C ASP A 678 28.61 41.30 -11.95
N PRO A 679 28.87 40.61 -13.07
CA PRO A 679 30.21 40.11 -13.43
C PRO A 679 31.26 41.22 -13.62
N TRP A 680 30.85 42.47 -13.79
CA TRP A 680 31.73 43.63 -13.91
C TRP A 680 32.24 44.18 -12.57
N LYS A 681 31.69 43.75 -11.43
CA LYS A 681 32.16 44.20 -10.11
C LYS A 681 33.24 43.25 -9.59
N VAL A 682 34.48 43.68 -9.79
CA VAL A 682 35.68 42.94 -9.43
C VAL A 682 36.09 43.25 -7.98
N PRO A 683 36.56 42.27 -7.17
CA PRO A 683 36.88 42.49 -5.76
C PRO A 683 37.92 43.58 -5.49
N TRP A 684 38.77 43.86 -6.48
CA TRP A 684 39.87 44.84 -6.41
C TRP A 684 39.58 46.15 -7.14
N SER A 685 38.30 46.53 -7.31
CA SER A 685 37.91 47.82 -7.89
C SER A 685 38.61 48.99 -7.19
N LEU A 686 39.47 49.70 -7.93
CA LEU A 686 40.29 50.85 -7.51
C LEU A 686 39.49 52.07 -7.01
N SER A 687 38.16 52.04 -7.06
CA SER A 687 37.29 53.17 -6.67
C SER A 687 37.13 53.35 -5.16
N ASP A 688 37.38 52.31 -4.36
CA ASP A 688 37.26 52.40 -2.89
C ASP A 688 38.53 52.96 -2.23
N ALA A 689 39.66 52.93 -2.94
CA ALA A 689 40.89 53.58 -2.49
C ALA A 689 40.85 55.12 -2.63
N ALA A 690 39.92 55.68 -3.41
CA ALA A 690 39.81 57.13 -3.63
C ALA A 690 38.77 57.82 -2.72
N LYS A 691 38.13 57.10 -1.79
CA LYS A 691 37.16 57.65 -0.83
C LYS A 691 37.61 57.57 0.63
N GLN A 692 38.87 57.21 0.86
CA GLN A 692 39.51 57.22 2.17
C GLN A 692 40.76 58.11 2.15
N GLU A 693 40.57 59.40 1.89
CA GLU A 693 41.46 60.43 2.46
C GLU A 693 40.58 61.42 3.22
N PRO A 694 40.91 61.75 4.48
CA PRO A 694 40.19 62.75 5.28
C PRO A 694 40.35 64.17 4.75
#